data_AF-A0A9P1GS66-F1
#
_entry.id   AF-A0A9P1GS66-F1
#
_cell.length_a   1.000
_cell.length_b   1.000
_cell.length_c   1.000
_cell.angle_alpha   90.00
_cell.angle_beta   90.00
_cell.angle_gamma   90.00
#
_symmetry.space_group_name_H-M   'P 1'
#
loop_
_entity.id
_entity.type
_entity.pdbx_description
1 polymer ?
#
loop_
_entity_poly.entity_id
_entity_poly.type
_entity_poly.pdbx_seq_one_letter_code
_entity_poly.pdbx_strand_id
1 'polypeptide(L)'
;EKVQKAEEKVQKAKEEVQKVQEKVLPLKSELLAGLKFEDPIALLQTPGADWDYCGAQELVEELTPIIKQTVENPSDKQERPILLVLSSPGQGKSRFLQELPMLINKTEQVDPADRQLFPFLLTLENGMSFDGQFDTDPDKIVVARMLWQLLRNRRASGWAGLKPNFTFSQLHRAVAETANLIVDDILDAMCEGEQLSAANYSILVALDGMQFLPGFDSPTDKTSLFYKTIRKLCQLTTRDDGPLTIAAMAATVQLGVEFALADSPQKRHYVMLPLVDKVCRNGKAVFNFTGNEVLQLLQSDMGGHGRALEALEDACNDQTLENIDLLKDAVIRNLMDRYPKAVPADFEPILKAALSGQWLKPEAKIGNFDPEKLQLVRLEYNSDRSQRRIRLPYIWILLGVTRKDALPDLAKWSLDGYNEICRGPDAGGLAFEDFCARFRVLKSLCWPPDATVRLSDLHHGAILQPKALRNVKVVNRHLKNAQAKQRMATNCRDFLFGKPRREQPAQKRRVQATLADGKMVDLQDTNDQCSYVFLNAGGAPAADFAVLLQLDGQQGFLTECGQCKQGTAKVDLQNIQDERAKSCDENDFLLIICTDGKQIDQSDLPHMTGIVQQEQWQQYFGPYAGRAFQAFRSSQRQ
;
A
#
# COMPACT_ATOMS: atom_id res chain seq x y z
N GLU A 1 71.67 -20.47 35.74
CA GLU A 1 70.99 -19.16 35.89
C GLU A 1 70.22 -18.66 34.66
N LYS A 2 70.85 -18.35 33.52
CA LYS A 2 70.11 -17.78 32.37
C LYS A 2 69.06 -18.71 31.76
N VAL A 3 69.33 -20.03 31.72
CA VAL A 3 68.39 -21.05 31.24
C VAL A 3 67.21 -21.22 32.22
N GLN A 4 67.50 -21.24 33.51
CA GLN A 4 66.51 -21.36 34.59
C GLN A 4 65.52 -20.18 34.60
N LYS A 5 66.01 -18.94 34.40
CA LYS A 5 65.16 -17.76 34.23
C LYS A 5 64.32 -17.78 32.95
N ALA A 6 64.76 -18.48 31.91
CA ALA A 6 63.99 -18.63 30.67
C ALA A 6 62.88 -19.67 30.85
N GLU A 7 63.16 -20.78 31.53
CA GLU A 7 62.19 -21.82 31.86
C GLU A 7 61.08 -21.28 32.79
N GLU A 8 61.42 -20.50 33.81
CA GLU A 8 60.44 -19.84 34.67
C GLU A 8 59.56 -18.85 33.91
N LYS A 9 60.12 -18.11 32.94
CA LYS A 9 59.33 -17.21 32.08
C LYS A 9 58.39 -17.96 31.16
N VAL A 10 58.82 -19.07 30.60
CA VAL A 10 57.98 -19.93 29.73
C VAL A 10 56.87 -20.58 30.54
N GLN A 11 57.15 -21.02 31.77
CA GLN A 11 56.15 -21.62 32.64
C GLN A 11 55.12 -20.58 33.10
N LYS A 12 55.56 -19.37 33.45
CA LYS A 12 54.67 -18.26 33.82
C LYS A 12 53.81 -17.79 32.64
N ALA A 13 54.37 -17.77 31.43
CA ALA A 13 53.62 -17.49 30.21
C ALA A 13 52.60 -18.59 29.88
N LYS A 14 52.94 -19.87 30.10
CA LYS A 14 51.99 -20.99 29.98
C LYS A 14 50.87 -20.89 31.00
N GLU A 15 51.17 -20.55 32.25
CA GLU A 15 50.16 -20.33 33.31
C GLU A 15 49.27 -19.10 33.03
N GLU A 16 49.81 -18.03 32.45
CA GLU A 16 49.01 -16.88 32.02
C GLU A 16 48.12 -17.21 30.80
N VAL A 17 48.63 -17.95 29.82
CA VAL A 17 47.85 -18.43 28.67
C VAL A 17 46.77 -19.41 29.14
N GLN A 18 47.07 -20.28 30.11
CA GLN A 18 46.12 -21.22 30.70
C GLN A 18 45.07 -20.51 31.57
N LYS A 19 45.43 -19.46 32.32
CA LYS A 19 44.46 -18.58 33.03
C LYS A 19 43.61 -17.72 32.12
N VAL A 20 44.12 -17.37 30.93
CA VAL A 20 43.33 -16.69 29.89
C VAL A 20 42.41 -17.68 29.16
N GLN A 21 42.81 -18.95 29.01
CA GLN A 21 41.98 -20.03 28.47
C GLN A 21 40.93 -20.55 29.48
N GLU A 22 41.18 -20.48 30.79
CA GLU A 22 40.27 -20.92 31.85
C GLU A 22 39.20 -19.89 32.27
N LYS A 23 39.25 -18.65 31.76
CA LYS A 23 38.10 -17.74 31.86
C LYS A 23 37.05 -18.09 30.81
N VAL A 24 36.44 -19.27 30.94
CA VAL A 24 35.15 -19.53 30.31
C VAL A 24 34.19 -18.51 30.90
N LEU A 25 33.76 -17.53 30.10
CA LEU A 25 32.78 -16.53 30.54
C LEU A 25 31.53 -17.25 31.08
N PRO A 26 30.86 -16.71 32.11
CA PRO A 26 29.73 -17.36 32.78
C PRO A 26 28.64 -17.89 31.81
N LEU A 27 28.44 -17.23 30.67
CA LEU A 27 27.49 -17.64 29.66
C LEU A 27 27.86 -18.99 29.01
N LYS A 28 29.12 -19.16 28.58
CA LYS A 28 29.55 -20.39 27.91
C LYS A 28 29.50 -21.60 28.84
N SER A 29 29.84 -21.42 30.12
CA SER A 29 29.71 -22.49 31.11
C SER A 29 28.26 -22.90 31.35
N GLU A 30 27.33 -21.93 31.38
CA GLU A 30 25.90 -22.23 31.55
C GLU A 30 25.27 -22.87 30.32
N LEU A 31 25.74 -22.53 29.11
CA LEU A 31 25.29 -23.17 27.88
C LEU A 31 25.59 -24.67 27.84
N LEU A 32 26.74 -25.09 28.40
CA LEU A 32 27.09 -26.50 28.53
C LEU A 32 26.12 -27.30 29.42
N ALA A 33 25.37 -26.63 30.31
CA ALA A 33 24.37 -27.29 31.14
C ALA A 33 23.05 -27.57 30.40
N GLY A 34 22.93 -27.11 29.15
CA GLY A 34 21.74 -27.26 28.33
C GLY A 34 20.63 -26.23 28.66
N LEU A 35 19.87 -25.87 27.63
CA LEU A 35 18.72 -24.96 27.71
C LEU A 35 17.48 -25.65 27.13
N LYS A 36 16.37 -25.58 27.84
CA LYS A 36 15.08 -26.00 27.30
C LYS A 36 14.57 -24.95 26.32
N PHE A 37 13.91 -25.42 25.26
CA PHE A 37 13.19 -24.58 24.34
C PHE A 37 12.01 -23.91 25.05
N GLU A 38 11.80 -22.64 24.73
CA GLU A 38 10.70 -21.83 25.22
C GLU A 38 10.01 -21.21 24.02
N ASP A 39 8.68 -21.24 24.03
CA ASP A 39 7.90 -20.68 22.94
C ASP A 39 8.16 -19.18 22.79
N PRO A 40 8.25 -18.70 21.54
CA PRO A 40 8.51 -17.30 21.25
C PRO A 40 7.43 -16.38 21.85
N ILE A 41 7.83 -15.17 22.18
CA ILE A 41 6.89 -14.10 22.52
C ILE A 41 6.26 -13.61 21.21
N ALA A 42 4.95 -13.39 21.22
CA ALA A 42 4.23 -12.82 20.09
C ALA A 42 4.90 -11.52 19.59
N LEU A 43 5.19 -11.47 18.29
CA LEU A 43 5.79 -10.31 17.63
C LEU A 43 4.78 -9.16 17.53
N LEU A 44 3.50 -9.49 17.38
CA LEU A 44 2.41 -8.53 17.43
C LEU A 44 1.79 -8.50 18.83
N GLN A 45 1.75 -7.32 19.44
CA GLN A 45 1.18 -7.09 20.79
C GLN A 45 0.04 -6.06 20.79
N THR A 46 -0.54 -5.81 19.63
CA THR A 46 -1.65 -4.87 19.44
C THR A 46 -2.97 -5.63 19.33
N PRO A 47 -4.13 -4.93 19.30
CA PRO A 47 -5.43 -5.59 19.24
C PRO A 47 -5.52 -6.65 18.14
N GLY A 48 -4.95 -6.39 16.96
CA GLY A 48 -4.94 -7.35 15.85
C GLY A 48 -4.17 -8.64 16.10
N ALA A 49 -3.53 -8.83 17.25
CA ALA A 49 -2.93 -10.11 17.66
C ALA A 49 -3.98 -11.17 18.02
N ASP A 50 -5.17 -10.76 18.45
CA ASP A 50 -6.25 -11.68 18.84
C ASP A 50 -7.25 -11.98 17.71
N TRP A 51 -7.08 -11.33 16.55
CA TRP A 51 -7.88 -11.62 15.37
C TRP A 51 -7.51 -12.98 14.79
N ASP A 52 -8.49 -13.64 14.17
CA ASP A 52 -8.29 -14.84 13.38
C ASP A 52 -7.34 -14.51 12.20
N TYR A 53 -6.39 -15.40 11.93
CA TYR A 53 -5.43 -15.17 10.85
C TYR A 53 -6.08 -15.35 9.47
N CYS A 54 -6.03 -14.31 8.64
CA CYS A 54 -6.63 -14.29 7.32
C CYS A 54 -5.62 -14.66 6.21
N GLY A 55 -6.10 -15.33 5.16
CA GLY A 55 -5.29 -15.69 4.00
C GLY A 55 -4.34 -16.88 4.23
N ALA A 56 -4.64 -17.72 5.24
CA ALA A 56 -3.81 -18.87 5.59
C ALA A 56 -3.74 -19.90 4.47
N GLN A 57 -4.84 -20.13 3.75
CA GLN A 57 -4.89 -21.12 2.68
C GLN A 57 -3.98 -20.72 1.52
N GLU A 58 -4.10 -19.48 1.04
CA GLU A 58 -3.32 -18.93 -0.06
C GLU A 58 -1.81 -18.95 0.27
N LEU A 59 -1.45 -18.62 1.51
CA LEU A 59 -0.06 -18.69 1.96
C LEU A 59 0.46 -20.13 2.09
N VAL A 60 -0.37 -21.09 2.51
CA VAL A 60 0.03 -22.50 2.54
C VAL A 60 0.27 -23.03 1.12
N GLU A 61 -0.61 -22.69 0.18
CA GLU A 61 -0.45 -23.03 -1.25
C GLU A 61 0.84 -22.43 -1.83
N GLU A 62 1.16 -21.18 -1.48
CA GLU A 62 2.40 -20.51 -1.89
C GLU A 62 3.65 -21.18 -1.27
N LEU A 63 3.61 -21.47 0.03
CA LEU A 63 4.76 -21.99 0.79
C LEU A 63 5.05 -23.47 0.51
N THR A 64 4.04 -24.29 0.22
CA THR A 64 4.19 -25.74 0.02
C THR A 64 5.33 -26.14 -0.93
N PRO A 65 5.40 -25.65 -2.18
CA PRO A 65 6.48 -26.03 -3.10
C PRO A 65 7.86 -25.57 -2.60
N ILE A 66 7.92 -24.49 -1.83
CA ILE A 66 9.17 -23.92 -1.30
C ILE A 66 9.70 -24.74 -0.13
N ILE A 67 8.82 -25.08 0.81
CA ILE A 67 9.19 -25.92 1.96
C ILE A 67 9.58 -27.31 1.47
N LYS A 68 8.83 -27.87 0.51
CA LYS A 68 9.19 -29.14 -0.13
C LYS A 68 10.60 -29.12 -0.72
N GLN A 69 10.91 -28.12 -1.54
CA GLN A 69 12.24 -27.95 -2.15
C GLN A 69 13.34 -27.86 -1.07
N THR A 70 13.08 -27.13 0.01
CA THR A 70 14.03 -26.94 1.12
C THR A 70 14.33 -28.23 1.88
N VAL A 71 13.31 -29.09 2.04
CA VAL A 71 13.41 -30.41 2.68
C VAL A 71 14.15 -31.41 1.80
N GLU A 72 13.87 -31.44 0.49
CA GLU A 72 14.42 -32.42 -0.45
C GLU A 72 15.89 -32.15 -0.82
N ASN A 73 16.34 -30.89 -0.83
CA ASN A 73 17.67 -30.51 -1.35
C ASN A 73 18.52 -29.77 -0.29
N PRO A 74 19.31 -30.50 0.53
CA PRO A 74 19.84 -29.92 1.75
C PRO A 74 21.05 -28.98 1.62
N SER A 75 21.77 -28.96 0.49
CA SER A 75 23.06 -28.26 0.39
C SER A 75 23.14 -27.21 -0.72
N ASP A 76 22.13 -27.07 -1.59
CA ASP A 76 22.16 -26.09 -2.68
C ASP A 76 21.46 -24.77 -2.30
N LYS A 77 22.22 -23.66 -2.36
CA LYS A 77 21.73 -22.29 -2.16
C LYS A 77 20.66 -21.83 -3.16
N GLN A 78 20.56 -22.49 -4.32
CA GLN A 78 19.49 -22.28 -5.30
C GLN A 78 18.22 -23.06 -4.95
N GLU A 79 18.32 -24.04 -4.06
CA GLU A 79 17.21 -24.91 -3.66
C GLU A 79 16.69 -24.58 -2.24
N ARG A 80 17.46 -23.82 -1.43
CA ARG A 80 17.07 -23.36 -0.09
C ARG A 80 16.81 -21.85 -0.02
N PRO A 81 15.64 -21.37 -0.46
CA PRO A 81 15.36 -19.94 -0.45
C PRO A 81 15.22 -19.38 0.97
N ILE A 82 15.64 -18.13 1.14
CA ILE A 82 15.25 -17.34 2.31
C ILE A 82 13.89 -16.68 2.03
N LEU A 83 12.97 -16.75 2.99
CA LEU A 83 11.66 -16.12 2.89
C LEU A 83 11.80 -14.63 3.23
N LEU A 84 11.33 -13.76 2.34
CA LEU A 84 11.43 -12.31 2.47
C LEU A 84 10.05 -11.69 2.49
N VAL A 85 9.73 -10.98 3.56
CA VAL A 85 8.47 -10.27 3.78
C VAL A 85 8.76 -8.78 3.79
N LEU A 86 8.86 -8.21 2.58
CA LEU A 86 9.16 -6.80 2.38
C LEU A 86 7.87 -6.08 2.01
N SER A 87 7.31 -5.35 2.96
CA SER A 87 5.97 -4.79 2.79
C SER A 87 5.87 -3.39 3.38
N SER A 88 4.89 -2.63 2.91
CA SER A 88 4.62 -1.29 3.43
C SER A 88 4.14 -1.33 4.90
N PRO A 89 4.12 -0.18 5.59
CA PRO A 89 3.62 -0.10 6.96
C PRO A 89 2.21 -0.71 7.11
N GLY A 90 2.03 -1.53 8.14
CA GLY A 90 0.72 -2.00 8.56
C GLY A 90 0.05 -3.10 7.73
N GLN A 91 0.78 -3.77 6.85
CA GLN A 91 0.28 -4.93 6.08
C GLN A 91 0.43 -6.28 6.79
N GLY A 92 0.79 -6.32 8.08
CA GLY A 92 0.76 -7.57 8.86
C GLY A 92 2.03 -8.42 8.84
N LYS A 93 3.22 -7.85 8.57
CA LYS A 93 4.50 -8.59 8.54
C LYS A 93 4.80 -9.37 9.83
N SER A 94 4.77 -8.69 10.97
CA SER A 94 5.03 -9.30 12.27
C SER A 94 4.00 -10.39 12.59
N ARG A 95 2.74 -10.20 12.15
CA ARG A 95 1.69 -11.22 12.27
C ARG A 95 1.99 -12.44 11.40
N PHE A 96 2.40 -12.25 10.15
CA PHE A 96 2.81 -13.36 9.28
C PHE A 96 3.95 -14.16 9.90
N LEU A 97 5.02 -13.52 10.40
CA LEU A 97 6.13 -14.23 11.03
C LEU A 97 5.69 -15.01 12.29
N GLN A 98 4.74 -14.47 13.04
CA GLN A 98 4.14 -15.14 14.21
C GLN A 98 3.35 -16.40 13.83
N GLU A 99 2.68 -16.38 12.68
CA GLU A 99 1.84 -17.49 12.19
C GLU A 99 2.61 -18.48 11.31
N LEU A 100 3.81 -18.09 10.83
CA LEU A 100 4.65 -18.89 9.94
C LEU A 100 4.92 -20.32 10.45
N PRO A 101 5.17 -20.60 11.74
CA PRO A 101 5.32 -21.98 12.22
C PRO A 101 4.08 -22.83 11.92
N MET A 102 2.88 -22.28 12.15
CA MET A 102 1.61 -22.96 11.86
C MET A 102 1.40 -23.14 10.36
N LEU A 103 1.75 -22.14 9.55
CA LEU A 103 1.68 -22.23 8.09
C LEU A 103 2.61 -23.31 7.54
N ILE A 104 3.86 -23.39 8.03
CA ILE A 104 4.83 -24.43 7.64
C ILE A 104 4.28 -25.82 7.98
N ASN A 105 3.76 -26.02 9.19
CA ASN A 105 3.19 -27.31 9.58
C ASN A 105 2.00 -27.71 8.69
N LYS A 106 1.16 -26.74 8.29
CA LYS A 106 0.04 -26.98 7.36
C LYS A 106 0.45 -27.32 5.93
N THR A 107 1.70 -27.09 5.54
CA THR A 107 2.20 -27.59 4.24
C THR A 107 2.39 -29.10 4.22
N GLU A 108 2.41 -29.75 5.40
CA GLU A 108 2.65 -31.19 5.58
C GLU A 108 4.00 -31.69 4.99
N GLN A 109 4.94 -30.76 4.70
CA GLN A 109 6.26 -31.10 4.14
C GLN A 109 7.31 -31.38 5.22
N VAL A 110 7.09 -30.91 6.45
CA VAL A 110 7.94 -31.19 7.61
C VAL A 110 7.12 -32.07 8.55
N ASP A 111 7.41 -33.38 8.57
CA ASP A 111 6.73 -34.31 9.46
C ASP A 111 7.21 -34.09 10.90
N PRO A 112 6.34 -33.66 11.83
CA PRO A 112 6.73 -33.46 13.23
C PRO A 112 7.17 -34.74 13.94
N ALA A 113 6.76 -35.92 13.44
CA ALA A 113 7.19 -37.20 13.99
C ALA A 113 8.65 -37.55 13.61
N ASP A 114 9.14 -37.04 12.48
CA ASP A 114 10.52 -37.20 12.03
C ASP A 114 11.41 -36.04 12.52
N ARG A 115 10.91 -34.80 12.39
CA ARG A 115 11.65 -33.57 12.69
C ARG A 115 10.75 -32.51 13.32
N GLN A 116 10.74 -32.44 14.64
CA GLN A 116 10.05 -31.37 15.37
C GLN A 116 10.60 -29.99 14.96
N LEU A 117 9.70 -29.02 14.73
CA LEU A 117 10.04 -27.64 14.37
C LEU A 117 10.14 -26.75 15.62
N PHE A 118 11.28 -26.11 15.81
CA PHE A 118 11.54 -25.15 16.88
C PHE A 118 11.62 -23.71 16.34
N PRO A 119 10.57 -22.88 16.56
CA PRO A 119 10.53 -21.53 16.02
C PRO A 119 11.24 -20.50 16.91
N PHE A 120 12.24 -19.84 16.35
CA PHE A 120 12.86 -18.63 16.90
C PHE A 120 12.30 -17.39 16.20
N LEU A 121 11.42 -16.67 16.88
CA LEU A 121 10.82 -15.43 16.37
C LEU A 121 11.54 -14.24 17.00
N LEU A 122 12.46 -13.67 16.25
CA LEU A 122 13.39 -12.63 16.68
C LEU A 122 12.91 -11.27 16.16
N THR A 123 13.18 -10.20 16.91
CA THR A 123 12.81 -8.84 16.49
C THR A 123 13.89 -7.83 16.86
N LEU A 124 14.08 -6.85 15.97
CA LEU A 124 14.88 -5.64 16.19
C LEU A 124 14.01 -4.46 16.67
N GLU A 125 12.83 -4.75 17.21
CA GLU A 125 11.82 -3.79 17.67
C GLU A 125 11.32 -4.14 19.09
N ASN A 126 10.30 -3.42 19.59
CA ASN A 126 9.48 -3.80 20.75
C ASN A 126 10.27 -4.29 21.98
N GLY A 127 11.17 -3.46 22.50
CA GLY A 127 11.96 -3.76 23.70
C GLY A 127 13.18 -4.66 23.45
N MET A 128 13.40 -5.11 22.21
CA MET A 128 14.60 -5.80 21.72
C MET A 128 15.24 -5.04 20.55
N SER A 129 15.13 -3.71 20.60
CA SER A 129 15.61 -2.81 19.56
C SER A 129 17.08 -3.01 19.22
N PHE A 130 17.44 -2.74 17.96
CA PHE A 130 18.85 -2.69 17.54
C PHE A 130 19.64 -1.71 18.42
N ASP A 131 20.78 -2.15 18.94
CA ASP A 131 21.71 -1.31 19.71
C ASP A 131 23.11 -1.43 19.12
N GLY A 132 23.58 -0.37 18.43
CA GLY A 132 24.88 -0.36 17.78
C GLY A 132 26.09 -0.51 18.71
N GLN A 133 25.92 -0.37 20.03
CA GLN A 133 26.98 -0.67 20.99
C GLN A 133 27.20 -2.18 21.18
N PHE A 134 26.13 -2.97 21.10
CA PHE A 134 26.15 -4.40 21.41
C PHE A 134 25.96 -5.29 20.17
N ASP A 135 25.12 -4.87 19.22
CA ASP A 135 24.87 -5.52 17.93
C ASP A 135 25.99 -5.20 16.92
N THR A 136 27.23 -5.57 17.23
CA THR A 136 28.41 -5.24 16.39
C THR A 136 28.59 -6.17 15.19
N ASP A 137 27.97 -7.34 15.21
CA ASP A 137 28.04 -8.37 14.19
C ASP A 137 26.77 -9.24 14.17
N PRO A 138 26.54 -10.03 13.12
CA PRO A 138 25.33 -10.84 12.98
C PRO A 138 25.11 -11.88 14.07
N ASP A 139 26.17 -12.48 14.61
CA ASP A 139 26.03 -13.52 15.64
C ASP A 139 25.48 -12.89 16.92
N LYS A 140 26.01 -11.74 17.34
CA LYS A 140 25.48 -11.02 18.52
C LYS A 140 24.02 -10.63 18.37
N ILE A 141 23.60 -10.22 17.17
CA ILE A 141 22.20 -9.88 16.88
C ILE A 141 21.29 -11.09 17.12
N VAL A 142 21.63 -12.23 16.53
CA VAL A 142 20.79 -13.43 16.54
C VAL A 142 20.84 -14.12 17.90
N VAL A 143 22.04 -14.33 18.45
CA VAL A 143 22.29 -15.03 19.71
C VAL A 143 21.59 -14.35 20.89
N ALA A 144 21.71 -13.02 21.02
CA ALA A 144 21.09 -12.31 22.14
C ALA A 144 19.57 -12.53 22.19
N ARG A 145 18.92 -12.59 21.01
CA ARG A 145 17.48 -12.73 20.87
C ARG A 145 17.03 -14.18 21.02
N MET A 146 17.78 -15.15 20.49
CA MET A 146 17.55 -16.57 20.74
C MET A 146 17.67 -16.90 22.23
N LEU A 147 18.74 -16.43 22.89
CA LEU A 147 18.90 -16.59 24.33
C LEU A 147 17.79 -15.92 25.12
N TRP A 148 17.39 -14.70 24.73
CA TRP A 148 16.27 -14.04 25.38
C TRP A 148 15.01 -14.90 25.34
N GLN A 149 14.70 -15.52 24.19
CA GLN A 149 13.58 -16.46 24.06
C GLN A 149 13.74 -17.66 25.00
N LEU A 150 14.85 -18.42 24.90
CA LEU A 150 15.08 -19.64 25.70
C LEU A 150 15.11 -19.39 27.21
N LEU A 151 15.49 -18.19 27.65
CA LEU A 151 15.61 -17.86 29.07
C LEU A 151 14.31 -17.37 29.71
N ARG A 152 13.18 -17.34 28.98
CA ARG A 152 11.90 -16.74 29.42
C ARG A 152 11.51 -17.11 30.86
N ASN A 153 11.51 -18.40 31.19
CA ASN A 153 11.13 -18.87 32.52
C ASN A 153 12.26 -18.73 33.57
N ARG A 154 13.51 -18.58 33.13
CA ARG A 154 14.69 -18.37 34.02
C ARG A 154 14.93 -16.92 34.39
N ARG A 155 14.27 -15.96 33.72
CA ARG A 155 14.48 -14.52 34.00
C ARG A 155 14.20 -14.17 35.46
N ALA A 156 13.19 -14.81 36.08
CA ALA A 156 12.81 -14.57 37.47
C ALA A 156 13.86 -15.02 38.50
N SER A 157 14.68 -16.02 38.18
CA SER A 157 15.69 -16.59 39.08
C SER A 157 17.11 -16.04 38.85
N GLY A 158 17.34 -15.33 37.74
CA GLY A 158 18.68 -14.98 37.28
C GLY A 158 19.33 -16.12 36.49
N TRP A 159 20.40 -15.81 35.75
CA TRP A 159 21.10 -16.77 34.88
C TRP A 159 22.50 -16.26 34.50
N ALA A 160 23.52 -17.13 34.48
CA ALA A 160 24.89 -16.78 34.06
C ALA A 160 25.48 -15.54 34.75
N GLY A 161 25.25 -15.39 36.06
CA GLY A 161 25.69 -14.22 36.84
C GLY A 161 24.79 -12.98 36.70
N LEU A 162 23.76 -13.02 35.85
CA LEU A 162 22.72 -12.00 35.82
C LEU A 162 21.78 -12.15 37.01
N LYS A 163 21.42 -11.02 37.62
CA LYS A 163 20.51 -10.98 38.76
C LYS A 163 19.09 -11.42 38.35
N PRO A 164 18.26 -11.88 39.31
CA PRO A 164 16.82 -12.03 39.12
C PRO A 164 16.17 -10.83 38.43
N ASN A 165 15.22 -11.10 37.53
CA ASN A 165 14.49 -10.13 36.71
C ASN A 165 15.39 -9.27 35.81
N PHE A 166 16.45 -9.85 35.26
CA PHE A 166 17.30 -9.13 34.32
C PHE A 166 16.54 -8.72 33.06
N THR A 167 16.92 -7.56 32.52
CA THR A 167 16.36 -6.96 31.31
C THR A 167 17.07 -7.48 30.06
N PHE A 168 16.46 -7.29 28.89
CA PHE A 168 17.11 -7.61 27.62
C PHE A 168 18.45 -6.89 27.48
N SER A 169 18.52 -5.59 27.81
CA SER A 169 19.77 -4.82 27.75
C SER A 169 20.91 -5.39 28.61
N GLN A 170 20.59 -6.00 29.75
CA GLN A 170 21.60 -6.65 30.60
C GLN A 170 22.10 -7.97 29.99
N LEU A 171 21.20 -8.79 29.43
CA LEU A 171 21.60 -9.99 28.69
C LEU A 171 22.40 -9.62 27.43
N HIS A 172 21.93 -8.62 26.69
CA HIS A 172 22.52 -8.16 25.44
C HIS A 172 23.96 -7.68 25.63
N ARG A 173 24.21 -6.92 26.71
CA ARG A 173 25.58 -6.56 27.13
C ARG A 173 26.41 -7.80 27.43
N ALA A 174 25.89 -8.74 28.22
CA ALA A 174 26.63 -9.95 28.59
C ALA A 174 27.00 -10.81 27.36
N VAL A 175 26.09 -10.90 26.38
CA VAL A 175 26.35 -11.52 25.08
C VAL A 175 27.44 -10.77 24.32
N ALA A 176 27.36 -9.43 24.25
CA ALA A 176 28.33 -8.62 23.53
C ALA A 176 29.75 -8.67 24.12
N GLU A 177 29.86 -8.85 25.44
CA GLU A 177 31.11 -9.04 26.19
C GLU A 177 31.66 -10.47 26.11
N THR A 178 30.83 -11.44 25.70
CA THR A 178 31.24 -12.84 25.57
C THR A 178 31.92 -13.08 24.23
N ALA A 179 33.22 -13.38 24.27
CA ALA A 179 34.01 -13.62 23.06
C ALA A 179 33.59 -14.90 22.33
N ASN A 180 33.51 -14.83 21.00
CA ASN A 180 33.23 -15.96 20.10
C ASN A 180 31.96 -16.73 20.45
N LEU A 181 30.90 -16.04 20.89
CA LEU A 181 29.59 -16.65 21.08
C LEU A 181 28.83 -16.62 19.76
N ILE A 182 28.46 -17.78 19.24
CA ILE A 182 27.83 -17.95 17.92
C ILE A 182 26.49 -18.68 18.02
N VAL A 183 25.72 -18.65 16.93
CA VAL A 183 24.40 -19.33 16.87
C VAL A 183 24.49 -20.83 17.24
N ASP A 184 25.55 -21.51 16.82
CA ASP A 184 25.69 -22.95 17.07
C ASP A 184 25.86 -23.26 18.56
N ASP A 185 26.51 -22.39 19.36
CA ASP A 185 26.59 -22.55 20.82
C ASP A 185 25.17 -22.58 21.45
N ILE A 186 24.20 -21.88 20.86
CA ILE A 186 22.82 -21.84 21.34
C ILE A 186 22.04 -23.07 20.90
N LEU A 187 22.27 -23.54 19.67
CA LEU A 187 21.65 -24.75 19.14
C LEU A 187 22.15 -25.99 19.88
N ASP A 188 23.45 -26.06 20.20
CA ASP A 188 24.05 -27.14 20.97
C ASP A 188 23.48 -27.17 22.40
N ALA A 189 23.39 -26.01 23.05
CA ALA A 189 22.76 -25.91 24.37
C ALA A 189 21.28 -26.33 24.33
N MET A 190 20.54 -25.94 23.29
CA MET A 190 19.15 -26.39 23.10
C MET A 190 19.06 -27.89 22.86
N CYS A 191 19.93 -28.45 22.02
CA CYS A 191 19.99 -29.86 21.70
C CYS A 191 20.22 -30.71 22.97
N GLU A 192 21.17 -30.29 23.80
CA GLU A 192 21.45 -30.92 25.09
C GLU A 192 20.26 -30.80 26.05
N GLY A 193 19.70 -29.59 26.20
CA GLY A 193 18.58 -29.35 27.09
C GLY A 193 17.32 -30.12 26.69
N GLU A 194 17.03 -30.21 25.39
CA GLU A 194 15.90 -30.97 24.85
C GLU A 194 16.16 -32.47 24.68
N GLN A 195 17.38 -32.95 24.91
CA GLN A 195 17.77 -34.35 24.71
C GLN A 195 17.52 -34.81 23.26
N LEU A 196 17.79 -33.92 22.30
CA LEU A 196 17.63 -34.18 20.87
C LEU A 196 18.87 -34.89 20.33
N SER A 197 18.68 -35.79 19.37
CA SER A 197 19.80 -36.26 18.56
C SER A 197 20.16 -35.21 17.51
N ALA A 198 21.45 -34.93 17.35
CA ALA A 198 21.95 -34.02 16.31
C ALA A 198 21.35 -34.40 14.94
N ALA A 199 20.79 -33.41 14.23
CA ALA A 199 20.13 -33.50 12.91
C ALA A 199 18.66 -33.99 12.84
N ASN A 200 18.01 -34.44 13.92
CA ASN A 200 16.59 -34.86 13.89
C ASN A 200 15.62 -33.78 14.39
N TYR A 201 15.87 -32.53 14.02
CA TYR A 201 14.95 -31.43 14.29
C TYR A 201 15.09 -30.35 13.23
N SER A 202 14.08 -29.50 13.16
CA SER A 202 14.06 -28.33 12.29
C SER A 202 14.01 -27.06 13.13
N ILE A 203 14.63 -25.99 12.64
CA ILE A 203 14.49 -24.66 13.23
C ILE A 203 13.91 -23.68 12.22
N LEU A 204 13.05 -22.79 12.69
CA LEU A 204 12.68 -21.58 11.97
C LEU A 204 13.41 -20.41 12.62
N VAL A 205 14.19 -19.64 11.86
CA VAL A 205 14.77 -18.38 12.32
C VAL A 205 14.09 -17.24 11.56
N ALA A 206 13.14 -16.58 12.21
CA ALA A 206 12.39 -15.46 11.66
C ALA A 206 12.87 -14.15 12.30
N LEU A 207 13.42 -13.22 11.52
CA LEU A 207 13.93 -11.94 12.02
C LEU A 207 13.08 -10.76 11.51
N ASP A 208 12.38 -10.10 12.43
CA ASP A 208 11.59 -8.89 12.17
C ASP A 208 12.40 -7.60 12.40
N GLY A 209 12.01 -6.52 11.73
CA GLY A 209 12.60 -5.19 11.91
C GLY A 209 13.92 -4.97 11.16
N MET A 210 14.17 -5.68 10.07
CA MET A 210 15.43 -5.58 9.31
C MET A 210 15.76 -4.16 8.83
N GLN A 211 14.76 -3.29 8.69
CA GLN A 211 14.94 -1.88 8.34
C GLN A 211 15.75 -1.06 9.37
N PHE A 212 15.91 -1.58 10.59
CA PHE A 212 16.70 -0.93 11.64
C PHE A 212 18.20 -1.21 11.56
N LEU A 213 18.64 -2.14 10.69
CA LEU A 213 20.05 -2.45 10.54
C LEU A 213 20.77 -1.40 9.67
N PRO A 214 21.98 -0.96 10.06
CA PRO A 214 22.82 -0.11 9.24
C PRO A 214 23.06 -0.72 7.85
N GLY A 215 22.83 0.09 6.82
CA GLY A 215 23.01 -0.27 5.40
C GLY A 215 21.75 -0.78 4.70
N PHE A 216 20.60 -0.82 5.36
CA PHE A 216 19.32 -1.19 4.75
C PHE A 216 18.98 -0.37 3.49
N ASP A 217 19.11 0.96 3.59
CA ASP A 217 18.85 1.89 2.46
C ASP A 217 20.06 2.04 1.51
N SER A 218 21.09 1.20 1.64
CA SER A 218 22.34 1.29 0.88
C SER A 218 22.64 -0.02 0.17
N PRO A 219 21.91 -0.35 -0.92
CA PRO A 219 22.06 -1.62 -1.62
C PRO A 219 23.46 -1.85 -2.22
N THR A 220 24.26 -0.80 -2.38
CA THR A 220 25.64 -0.90 -2.86
C THR A 220 26.65 -1.30 -1.78
N ASP A 221 26.35 -1.09 -0.49
CA ASP A 221 27.24 -1.44 0.61
C ASP A 221 27.00 -2.88 1.11
N LYS A 222 27.51 -3.85 0.35
CA LYS A 222 27.47 -5.28 0.71
C LYS A 222 28.28 -5.63 1.97
N THR A 223 29.01 -4.67 2.55
CA THR A 223 29.81 -4.85 3.78
C THR A 223 29.09 -4.37 5.04
N SER A 224 27.94 -3.71 4.86
CA SER A 224 27.09 -3.25 5.95
C SER A 224 26.58 -4.39 6.82
N LEU A 225 26.16 -4.04 8.04
CA LEU A 225 25.64 -4.99 9.01
C LEU A 225 24.37 -5.67 8.49
N PHE A 226 23.50 -4.94 7.78
CA PHE A 226 22.32 -5.50 7.11
C PHE A 226 22.66 -6.69 6.21
N TYR A 227 23.59 -6.54 5.25
CA TYR A 227 23.97 -7.63 4.35
C TYR A 227 24.75 -8.75 5.05
N LYS A 228 25.54 -8.42 6.06
CA LYS A 228 26.21 -9.43 6.90
C LYS A 228 25.19 -10.30 7.63
N THR A 229 24.12 -9.71 8.16
CA THR A 229 23.03 -10.44 8.83
C THR A 229 22.26 -11.34 7.87
N ILE A 230 21.91 -10.84 6.67
CA ILE A 230 21.30 -11.67 5.62
C ILE A 230 22.20 -12.87 5.29
N ARG A 231 23.51 -12.62 5.10
CA ARG A 231 24.47 -13.67 4.78
C ARG A 231 24.55 -14.72 5.89
N LYS A 232 24.55 -14.31 7.15
CA LYS A 232 24.53 -15.23 8.29
C LYS A 232 23.31 -16.13 8.26
N LEU A 233 22.11 -15.57 8.04
CA LEU A 233 20.89 -16.37 7.93
C LEU A 233 20.92 -17.33 6.73
N CYS A 234 21.49 -16.91 5.59
CA CYS A 234 21.69 -17.80 4.44
C CYS A 234 22.70 -18.92 4.74
N GLN A 235 23.75 -18.65 5.51
CA GLN A 235 24.69 -19.69 5.95
C GLN A 235 24.00 -20.71 6.86
N LEU A 236 23.12 -20.26 7.76
CA LEU A 236 22.33 -21.16 8.60
C LEU A 236 21.38 -22.03 7.77
N THR A 237 20.79 -21.51 6.69
CA THR A 237 19.93 -22.32 5.81
C THR A 237 20.72 -23.28 4.92
N THR A 238 21.97 -23.00 4.56
CA THR A 238 22.73 -23.80 3.58
C THR A 238 23.80 -24.71 4.19
N ARG A 239 23.82 -24.83 5.53
CA ARG A 239 24.74 -25.73 6.22
C ARG A 239 24.47 -27.20 5.89
N ASP A 240 25.54 -27.98 5.82
CA ASP A 240 25.51 -29.43 5.57
C ASP A 240 25.27 -30.23 6.87
N ASP A 241 25.61 -29.65 8.02
CA ASP A 241 25.54 -30.24 9.35
C ASP A 241 24.53 -29.52 10.25
N GLY A 242 23.88 -30.25 11.17
CA GLY A 242 22.90 -29.70 12.10
C GLY A 242 21.45 -29.75 11.62
N PRO A 243 20.54 -28.96 12.22
CA PRO A 243 19.11 -29.05 11.94
C PRO A 243 18.73 -28.43 10.58
N LEU A 244 17.66 -28.95 9.99
CA LEU A 244 17.01 -28.30 8.85
C LEU A 244 16.61 -26.88 9.27
N THR A 245 17.14 -25.86 8.58
CA THR A 245 16.89 -24.46 8.93
C THR A 245 16.05 -23.78 7.85
N ILE A 246 14.91 -23.23 8.25
CA ILE A 246 14.10 -22.31 7.45
C ILE A 246 14.39 -20.90 7.98
N ALA A 247 14.76 -19.97 7.10
CA ALA A 247 14.97 -18.58 7.49
C ALA A 247 13.90 -17.67 6.86
N ALA A 248 13.41 -16.74 7.66
CA ALA A 248 12.49 -15.70 7.23
C ALA A 248 12.96 -14.33 7.74
N MET A 249 12.74 -13.29 6.94
CA MET A 249 13.07 -11.92 7.33
C MET A 249 11.93 -10.99 6.94
N ALA A 250 11.62 -10.04 7.81
CA ALA A 250 10.65 -8.99 7.54
C ALA A 250 11.30 -7.61 7.62
N ALA A 251 10.91 -6.75 6.68
CA ALA A 251 11.31 -5.34 6.69
C ALA A 251 10.19 -4.44 6.19
N THR A 252 10.13 -3.23 6.75
CA THR A 252 9.27 -2.17 6.20
C THR A 252 10.00 -1.44 5.08
N VAL A 253 9.49 -1.51 3.85
CA VAL A 253 10.04 -0.82 2.68
C VAL A 253 9.00 0.14 2.08
N GLN A 254 9.47 1.27 1.54
CA GLN A 254 8.61 2.24 0.85
C GLN A 254 8.72 2.14 -0.68
N LEU A 255 9.94 1.98 -1.20
CA LEU A 255 10.24 2.11 -2.63
C LEU A 255 10.44 0.77 -3.38
N GLY A 256 10.17 -0.37 -2.74
CA GLY A 256 10.23 -1.67 -3.38
C GLY A 256 11.48 -2.48 -3.04
N VAL A 257 11.38 -3.76 -3.38
CA VAL A 257 12.33 -4.80 -2.98
C VAL A 257 13.72 -4.60 -3.59
N GLU A 258 13.80 -4.20 -4.86
CA GLU A 258 15.07 -4.05 -5.57
C GLU A 258 15.93 -2.87 -5.08
N PHE A 259 15.33 -1.93 -4.35
CA PHE A 259 16.07 -0.83 -3.71
C PHE A 259 16.57 -1.21 -2.32
N ALA A 260 15.95 -2.21 -1.68
CA ALA A 260 16.36 -2.70 -0.37
C ALA A 260 17.46 -3.78 -0.47
N LEU A 261 17.54 -4.53 -1.58
CA LEU A 261 18.38 -5.71 -1.67
C LEU A 261 19.23 -5.79 -2.95
N ALA A 262 20.54 -5.93 -2.78
CA ALA A 262 21.51 -6.22 -3.82
C ALA A 262 21.37 -7.64 -4.36
N ASP A 263 21.80 -7.89 -5.59
CA ASP A 263 21.83 -9.22 -6.19
C ASP A 263 22.62 -10.22 -5.34
N SER A 264 22.08 -11.43 -5.25
CA SER A 264 22.66 -12.55 -4.50
C SER A 264 22.47 -13.87 -5.26
N PRO A 265 23.47 -14.77 -5.22
CA PRO A 265 23.33 -16.14 -5.71
C PRO A 265 22.59 -17.05 -4.73
N GLN A 266 22.07 -16.54 -3.60
CA GLN A 266 21.10 -17.25 -2.77
C GLN A 266 19.71 -17.04 -3.37
N LYS A 267 18.92 -18.11 -3.55
CA LYS A 267 17.52 -17.96 -3.94
C LYS A 267 16.75 -17.20 -2.85
N ARG A 268 15.87 -16.29 -3.29
CA ARG A 268 15.03 -15.48 -2.41
C ARG A 268 13.59 -15.71 -2.82
N HIS A 269 12.73 -15.98 -1.85
CA HIS A 269 11.30 -16.06 -2.09
C HIS A 269 10.62 -14.86 -1.44
N TYR A 270 9.96 -14.03 -2.24
CA TYR A 270 9.24 -12.85 -1.75
C TYR A 270 7.81 -13.25 -1.45
N VAL A 271 7.45 -13.24 -0.16
CA VAL A 271 6.11 -13.59 0.29
C VAL A 271 5.21 -12.38 0.18
N MET A 272 4.15 -12.51 -0.61
CA MET A 272 3.15 -11.45 -0.76
C MET A 272 2.04 -11.64 0.28
N LEU A 273 1.93 -10.67 1.20
CA LEU A 273 0.94 -10.77 2.26
C LEU A 273 -0.49 -10.58 1.71
N PRO A 274 -1.45 -11.47 2.09
CA PRO A 274 -2.85 -11.32 1.74
C PRO A 274 -3.43 -10.06 2.39
N LEU A 275 -4.38 -9.40 1.72
CA LEU A 275 -5.17 -8.34 2.36
C LEU A 275 -6.26 -8.95 3.20
N VAL A 276 -6.61 -8.23 4.25
CA VAL A 276 -7.71 -8.63 5.12
C VAL A 276 -8.98 -7.88 4.75
N ASP A 277 -9.86 -8.51 3.96
CA ASP A 277 -11.15 -7.91 3.62
C ASP A 277 -12.10 -7.90 4.83
N LYS A 278 -12.01 -8.93 5.66
CA LYS A 278 -12.82 -9.09 6.87
C LYS A 278 -11.95 -9.63 8.00
N VAL A 279 -11.94 -8.89 9.10
CA VAL A 279 -11.32 -9.33 10.36
C VAL A 279 -12.36 -10.00 11.25
N CYS A 280 -11.99 -11.13 11.81
CA CYS A 280 -12.80 -11.88 12.76
C CYS A 280 -12.02 -12.12 14.05
N ARG A 281 -12.73 -12.34 15.15
CA ARG A 281 -12.21 -12.77 16.45
C ARG A 281 -13.04 -13.98 16.88
N ASN A 282 -12.44 -15.16 16.90
CA ASN A 282 -13.12 -16.43 17.18
C ASN A 282 -14.31 -16.68 16.24
N GLY A 283 -14.12 -16.45 14.94
CA GLY A 283 -15.11 -16.62 13.88
C GLY A 283 -16.18 -15.52 13.82
N LYS A 284 -16.18 -14.55 14.74
CA LYS A 284 -17.13 -13.43 14.76
C LYS A 284 -16.49 -12.18 14.17
N ALA A 285 -17.21 -11.47 13.31
CA ALA A 285 -16.70 -10.24 12.72
C ALA A 285 -16.36 -9.22 13.82
N VAL A 286 -15.18 -8.60 13.73
CA VAL A 286 -14.77 -7.51 14.66
C VAL A 286 -15.66 -6.30 14.45
N PHE A 287 -15.94 -5.97 13.18
CA PHE A 287 -16.86 -4.90 12.81
C PHE A 287 -18.23 -5.47 12.44
N ASN A 288 -19.28 -4.98 13.10
CA ASN A 288 -20.67 -5.28 12.74
C ASN A 288 -21.38 -4.03 12.21
N PHE A 289 -20.97 -3.59 11.01
CA PHE A 289 -21.58 -2.45 10.32
C PHE A 289 -22.73 -2.85 9.39
N THR A 290 -23.31 -4.03 9.60
CA THR A 290 -24.43 -4.52 8.76
C THR A 290 -25.57 -3.52 8.77
N GLY A 291 -25.97 -3.05 7.58
CA GLY A 291 -27.04 -2.06 7.42
C GLY A 291 -26.59 -0.60 7.47
N ASN A 292 -25.32 -0.32 7.81
CA ASN A 292 -24.73 1.02 7.73
C ASN A 292 -23.72 1.06 6.58
N GLU A 293 -24.18 1.47 5.40
CA GLU A 293 -23.37 1.49 4.17
C GLU A 293 -22.14 2.41 4.28
N VAL A 294 -22.23 3.47 5.09
CA VAL A 294 -21.15 4.45 5.25
C VAL A 294 -20.02 3.89 6.12
N LEU A 295 -20.36 3.20 7.22
CA LEU A 295 -19.38 2.52 8.05
C LEU A 295 -18.76 1.30 7.34
N GLN A 296 -19.54 0.59 6.52
CA GLN A 296 -19.01 -0.46 5.64
C GLN A 296 -18.02 0.10 4.62
N LEU A 297 -18.32 1.27 4.04
CA LEU A 297 -17.39 1.97 3.16
C LEU A 297 -16.11 2.35 3.92
N LEU A 298 -16.22 2.95 5.11
CA LEU A 298 -15.06 3.31 5.94
C LEU A 298 -14.17 2.09 6.26
N GLN A 299 -14.77 0.94 6.61
CA GLN A 299 -14.00 -0.29 6.79
C GLN A 299 -13.28 -0.72 5.50
N SER A 300 -13.98 -0.68 4.35
CA SER A 300 -13.40 -1.00 3.04
C SER A 300 -12.26 -0.05 2.66
N ASP A 301 -12.34 1.23 3.04
CA ASP A 301 -11.33 2.25 2.79
C ASP A 301 -9.99 1.99 3.48
N MET A 302 -9.97 1.15 4.53
CA MET A 302 -8.74 0.65 5.13
C MET A 302 -7.95 -0.25 4.19
N GLY A 303 -8.59 -0.77 3.13
CA GLY A 303 -7.99 -1.58 2.07
C GLY A 303 -7.21 -2.78 2.61
N GLY A 304 -7.76 -3.42 3.64
CA GLY A 304 -7.20 -4.60 4.30
C GLY A 304 -5.85 -4.43 4.98
N HIS A 305 -5.44 -3.18 5.30
CA HIS A 305 -4.26 -2.93 6.11
C HIS A 305 -4.59 -3.13 7.59
N GLY A 306 -3.98 -4.14 8.22
CA GLY A 306 -4.24 -4.51 9.61
C GLY A 306 -4.10 -3.33 10.59
N ARG A 307 -3.08 -2.48 10.43
CA ARG A 307 -2.90 -1.31 11.33
C ARG A 307 -3.98 -0.24 11.16
N ALA A 308 -4.51 -0.09 9.95
CA ALA A 308 -5.60 0.85 9.69
C ALA A 308 -6.91 0.32 10.27
N LEU A 309 -7.14 -0.99 10.15
CA LEU A 309 -8.27 -1.68 10.81
C LEU A 309 -8.15 -1.62 12.33
N GLU A 310 -6.96 -1.78 12.92
CA GLU A 310 -6.77 -1.67 14.38
C GLU A 310 -7.10 -0.26 14.86
N ALA A 311 -6.61 0.76 14.15
CA ALA A 311 -6.94 2.15 14.45
C ALA A 311 -8.45 2.43 14.33
N LEU A 312 -9.14 1.75 13.41
CA LEU A 312 -10.59 1.83 13.28
C LEU A 312 -11.31 1.13 14.44
N GLU A 313 -10.82 -0.02 14.90
CA GLU A 313 -11.34 -0.70 16.10
C GLU A 313 -11.19 0.18 17.34
N ASP A 314 -10.00 0.75 17.55
CA ASP A 314 -9.72 1.69 18.65
C ASP A 314 -10.65 2.91 18.58
N ALA A 315 -10.80 3.53 17.39
CA ALA A 315 -11.69 4.67 17.20
C ALA A 315 -13.16 4.34 17.48
N CYS A 316 -13.63 3.15 17.09
CA CYS A 316 -14.99 2.70 17.37
C CYS A 316 -15.26 2.47 18.87
N ASN A 317 -14.23 2.14 19.65
CA ASN A 317 -14.35 1.96 21.10
C ASN A 317 -14.41 3.31 21.85
N ASP A 318 -13.73 4.33 21.33
CA ASP A 318 -13.59 5.65 21.98
C ASP A 318 -14.62 6.69 21.51
N GLN A 319 -15.20 6.52 20.32
CA GLN A 319 -16.08 7.50 19.69
C GLN A 319 -17.49 6.93 19.44
N THR A 320 -18.47 7.83 19.38
CA THR A 320 -19.84 7.46 18.96
C THR A 320 -19.86 7.11 17.47
N LEU A 321 -20.40 5.94 17.13
CA LEU A 321 -20.52 5.45 15.74
C LEU A 321 -21.38 6.34 14.81
N GLU A 322 -22.08 7.33 15.38
CA GLU A 322 -22.90 8.30 14.64
C GLU A 322 -22.08 9.36 13.91
N ASN A 323 -20.85 9.63 14.35
CA ASN A 323 -20.00 10.67 13.75
C ASN A 323 -18.83 10.05 12.98
N ILE A 324 -19.07 9.82 11.69
CA ILE A 324 -18.10 9.17 10.82
C ILE A 324 -16.83 9.99 10.59
N ASP A 325 -16.91 11.32 10.61
CA ASP A 325 -15.73 12.17 10.48
C ASP A 325 -14.81 12.03 11.69
N LEU A 326 -15.37 11.93 12.91
CA LEU A 326 -14.57 11.70 14.11
C LEU A 326 -13.85 10.35 14.05
N LEU A 327 -14.52 9.29 13.57
CA LEU A 327 -13.90 7.97 13.38
C LEU A 327 -12.77 8.04 12.36
N LYS A 328 -13.05 8.59 11.17
CA LYS A 328 -12.09 8.78 10.09
C LYS A 328 -10.87 9.60 10.56
N ASP A 329 -11.11 10.74 11.20
CA ASP A 329 -10.04 11.62 11.70
C ASP A 329 -9.21 10.96 12.79
N ALA A 330 -9.83 10.16 13.67
CA ALA A 330 -9.11 9.39 14.68
C ALA A 330 -8.18 8.35 14.04
N VAL A 331 -8.65 7.64 13.00
CA VAL A 331 -7.82 6.71 12.23
C VAL A 331 -6.67 7.43 11.54
N ILE A 332 -6.93 8.55 10.85
CA ILE A 332 -5.89 9.34 10.18
C ILE A 332 -4.84 9.81 11.17
N ARG A 333 -5.25 10.38 12.32
CA ARG A 333 -4.32 10.82 13.38
C ARG A 333 -3.45 9.67 13.88
N ASN A 334 -4.06 8.53 14.20
CA ASN A 334 -3.34 7.35 14.68
C ASN A 334 -2.30 6.86 13.66
N LEU A 335 -2.67 6.79 12.37
CA LEU A 335 -1.76 6.39 11.31
C LEU A 335 -0.65 7.42 11.05
N MET A 336 -0.96 8.71 11.14
CA MET A 336 0.04 9.79 11.02
C MET A 336 1.08 9.72 12.15
N ASP A 337 0.64 9.51 13.38
CA ASP A 337 1.52 9.41 14.54
C ASP A 337 2.41 8.16 14.47
N ARG A 338 1.84 7.02 14.06
CA ARG A 338 2.59 5.76 13.93
C ARG A 338 3.51 5.75 12.70
N TYR A 339 3.09 6.37 11.60
CA TYR A 339 3.79 6.29 10.31
C TYR A 339 3.89 7.67 9.61
N PRO A 340 4.62 8.64 10.20
CA PRO A 340 4.69 10.01 9.68
C PRO A 340 5.30 10.13 8.27
N LYS A 341 5.98 9.06 7.81
CA LYS A 341 6.61 8.99 6.48
C LYS A 341 5.95 7.99 5.54
N ALA A 342 4.81 7.38 5.90
CA ALA A 342 4.16 6.34 5.06
C ALA A 342 3.83 6.83 3.64
N VAL A 343 3.39 8.09 3.53
CA VAL A 343 3.19 8.78 2.25
C VAL A 343 4.27 9.85 2.11
N PRO A 344 5.24 9.68 1.20
CA PRO A 344 6.29 10.67 0.92
C PRO A 344 5.73 12.01 0.44
N ALA A 345 6.49 13.10 0.62
CA ALA A 345 6.05 14.43 0.18
C ALA A 345 5.94 14.56 -1.35
N ASP A 346 6.75 13.82 -2.10
CA ASP A 346 6.77 13.78 -3.56
C ASP A 346 5.73 12.83 -4.16
N PHE A 347 4.90 12.16 -3.34
CA PHE A 347 3.90 11.18 -3.77
C PHE A 347 2.68 11.77 -4.52
N GLU A 348 2.65 13.10 -4.73
CA GLU A 348 1.56 13.79 -5.44
C GLU A 348 1.15 13.15 -6.76
N PRO A 349 2.09 12.79 -7.65
CA PRO A 349 1.73 12.21 -8.94
C PRO A 349 1.06 10.84 -8.78
N ILE A 350 1.48 10.05 -7.79
CA ILE A 350 0.87 8.75 -7.46
C ILE A 350 -0.55 8.93 -6.95
N LEU A 351 -0.77 9.92 -6.08
CA LEU A 351 -2.09 10.23 -5.54
C LEU A 351 -3.04 10.73 -6.64
N LYS A 352 -2.56 11.62 -7.53
CA LYS A 352 -3.32 12.08 -8.71
C LYS A 352 -3.74 10.89 -9.59
N ALA A 353 -2.80 10.01 -9.93
CA ALA A 353 -3.08 8.83 -10.76
C ALA A 353 -4.06 7.83 -10.11
N ALA A 354 -3.93 7.60 -8.79
CA ALA A 354 -4.82 6.73 -8.03
C ALA A 354 -6.24 7.31 -7.96
N LEU A 355 -6.36 8.60 -7.65
CA LEU A 355 -7.63 9.32 -7.50
C LEU A 355 -8.39 9.42 -8.83
N SER A 356 -7.70 9.62 -9.94
CA SER A 356 -8.32 9.74 -11.26
C SER A 356 -8.63 8.41 -11.93
N GLY A 357 -8.14 7.30 -11.38
CA GLY A 357 -8.19 5.98 -12.02
C GLY A 357 -7.36 5.89 -13.31
N GLN A 358 -6.23 6.60 -13.40
CA GLN A 358 -5.41 6.65 -14.61
C GLN A 358 -4.89 5.27 -15.01
N TRP A 359 -5.08 4.92 -16.28
CA TRP A 359 -4.47 3.74 -16.89
C TRP A 359 -3.14 4.10 -17.54
N LEU A 360 -2.15 3.26 -17.28
CA LEU A 360 -0.76 3.45 -17.64
C LEU A 360 -0.31 2.25 -18.47
N LYS A 361 0.62 2.48 -19.39
CA LYS A 361 1.31 1.37 -20.04
C LYS A 361 2.20 0.63 -19.01
N PRO A 362 2.52 -0.65 -19.22
CA PRO A 362 3.57 -1.35 -18.49
C PRO A 362 4.85 -0.50 -18.44
N GLU A 363 5.60 -0.58 -17.34
CA GLU A 363 6.87 0.14 -17.11
C GLU A 363 6.77 1.68 -17.05
N ALA A 364 5.60 2.27 -17.34
CA ALA A 364 5.43 3.71 -17.28
C ALA A 364 5.62 4.22 -15.84
N LYS A 365 6.55 5.16 -15.68
CA LYS A 365 6.79 5.89 -14.42
C LYS A 365 5.72 6.96 -14.21
N ILE A 366 5.50 7.31 -12.94
CA ILE A 366 4.67 8.44 -12.56
C ILE A 366 5.51 9.37 -11.68
N GLY A 367 5.84 10.55 -12.21
CA GLY A 367 6.89 11.37 -11.63
C GLY A 367 8.20 10.59 -11.56
N ASN A 368 8.79 10.52 -10.35
CA ASN A 368 10.04 9.78 -10.11
C ASN A 368 9.83 8.31 -9.74
N PHE A 369 8.58 7.87 -9.58
CA PHE A 369 8.27 6.54 -9.08
C PHE A 369 8.01 5.55 -10.21
N ASP A 370 8.41 4.30 -9.95
CA ASP A 370 7.88 3.16 -10.66
C ASP A 370 6.78 2.50 -9.80
N PRO A 371 5.51 2.56 -10.23
CA PRO A 371 4.38 1.98 -9.50
C PRO A 371 4.53 0.49 -9.15
N GLU A 372 5.25 -0.30 -9.95
CA GLU A 372 5.51 -1.73 -9.67
C GLU A 372 6.35 -1.94 -8.41
N LYS A 373 7.10 -0.91 -8.01
CA LYS A 373 8.03 -0.99 -6.90
C LYS A 373 7.40 -0.48 -5.60
N LEU A 374 6.29 0.25 -5.69
CA LEU A 374 5.64 0.84 -4.51
C LEU A 374 4.83 -0.19 -3.72
N GLN A 375 5.29 -0.58 -2.52
CA GLN A 375 4.61 -1.59 -1.70
C GLN A 375 3.28 -1.14 -1.09
N LEU A 376 3.04 0.17 -1.01
CA LEU A 376 1.76 0.73 -0.57
C LEU A 376 0.70 0.65 -1.68
N VAL A 377 1.15 0.55 -2.93
CA VAL A 377 0.30 0.51 -4.14
C VAL A 377 0.05 -0.93 -4.54
N ARG A 378 -1.18 -1.19 -4.98
CA ARG A 378 -1.51 -2.39 -5.75
C ARG A 378 -1.72 -2.02 -7.21
N LEU A 379 -1.35 -2.94 -8.09
CA LEU A 379 -1.57 -2.77 -9.51
C LEU A 379 -2.71 -3.66 -9.96
N GLU A 380 -3.64 -3.04 -10.67
CA GLU A 380 -4.69 -3.74 -11.38
C GLU A 380 -4.36 -3.68 -12.86
N TYR A 381 -4.31 -4.86 -13.49
CA TYR A 381 -4.06 -5.01 -14.91
C TYR A 381 -5.38 -5.19 -15.63
N ASN A 382 -5.48 -4.67 -16.85
CA ASN A 382 -6.57 -5.02 -17.75
C ASN A 382 -6.43 -6.49 -18.22
N SER A 383 -7.46 -7.01 -18.88
CA SER A 383 -7.56 -8.43 -19.24
C SER A 383 -6.39 -8.94 -20.09
N ASP A 384 -5.86 -8.12 -20.99
CA ASP A 384 -4.71 -8.45 -21.85
C ASP A 384 -3.35 -8.00 -21.26
N ARG A 385 -3.36 -7.44 -20.04
CA ARG A 385 -2.18 -6.88 -19.34
C ARG A 385 -1.42 -5.81 -20.13
N SER A 386 -2.03 -5.21 -21.14
CA SER A 386 -1.43 -4.12 -21.92
C SER A 386 -1.44 -2.78 -21.20
N GLN A 387 -2.19 -2.67 -20.10
CA GLN A 387 -2.27 -1.50 -19.24
C GLN A 387 -2.42 -1.89 -17.77
N ARG A 388 -1.98 -0.99 -16.89
CA ARG A 388 -2.08 -1.10 -15.44
C ARG A 388 -2.63 0.18 -14.84
N ARG A 389 -3.31 0.09 -13.70
CA ARG A 389 -3.68 1.26 -12.88
C ARG A 389 -3.30 1.07 -11.42
N ILE A 390 -3.15 2.19 -10.73
CA ILE A 390 -2.82 2.24 -9.31
C ILE A 390 -4.10 2.07 -8.48
N ARG A 391 -4.04 1.13 -7.53
CA ARG A 391 -5.02 0.94 -6.46
C ARG A 391 -4.31 1.24 -5.15
N LEU A 392 -4.72 2.30 -4.48
CA LEU A 392 -4.22 2.72 -3.18
C LEU A 392 -5.40 2.74 -2.21
N PRO A 393 -5.31 2.12 -1.01
CA PRO A 393 -6.40 2.22 -0.04
C PRO A 393 -6.73 3.67 0.27
N TYR A 394 -8.02 3.96 0.35
CA TYR A 394 -8.49 5.33 0.46
C TYR A 394 -8.01 6.03 1.73
N ILE A 395 -7.85 5.30 2.83
CA ILE A 395 -7.32 5.89 4.07
C ILE A 395 -5.90 6.46 3.89
N TRP A 396 -5.05 5.82 3.07
CA TRP A 396 -3.71 6.33 2.78
C TRP A 396 -3.75 7.52 1.82
N ILE A 397 -4.73 7.56 0.91
CA ILE A 397 -5.00 8.74 0.08
C ILE A 397 -5.39 9.92 0.98
N LEU A 398 -6.33 9.71 1.91
CA LEU A 398 -6.75 10.72 2.87
C LEU A 398 -5.57 11.22 3.70
N LEU A 399 -4.76 10.31 4.26
CA LEU A 399 -3.56 10.69 5.00
C LEU A 399 -2.61 11.55 4.16
N GLY A 400 -2.39 11.18 2.90
CA GLY A 400 -1.53 11.93 1.99
C GLY A 400 -2.02 13.36 1.69
N VAL A 401 -3.32 13.55 1.55
CA VAL A 401 -3.92 14.86 1.19
C VAL A 401 -4.25 15.72 2.42
N THR A 402 -4.43 15.12 3.60
CA THR A 402 -4.71 15.85 4.85
C THR A 402 -3.45 16.52 5.42
N ARG A 403 -2.27 16.12 4.96
CA ARG A 403 -1.00 16.70 5.35
C ARG A 403 -0.87 18.15 4.86
N LYS A 404 -0.72 19.09 5.80
CA LYS A 404 -0.62 20.54 5.53
C LYS A 404 0.55 20.94 4.62
N ASP A 405 1.58 20.10 4.55
CA ASP A 405 2.77 20.23 3.71
C ASP A 405 2.60 19.59 2.32
N ALA A 406 1.47 18.94 2.06
CA ALA A 406 1.28 18.09 0.91
C ALA A 406 0.14 18.61 -0.01
N LEU A 407 0.52 18.92 -1.25
CA LEU A 407 -0.34 18.88 -2.44
C LEU A 407 -1.40 19.99 -2.55
N PRO A 408 -1.00 21.26 -2.84
CA PRO A 408 -1.93 22.38 -3.04
C PRO A 408 -3.04 22.13 -4.06
N ASP A 409 -2.76 21.29 -5.07
CA ASP A 409 -3.73 20.90 -6.11
C ASP A 409 -4.78 19.91 -5.60
N LEU A 410 -4.41 19.05 -4.64
CA LEU A 410 -5.29 18.05 -4.05
C LEU A 410 -5.96 18.52 -2.76
N ALA A 411 -5.44 19.55 -2.07
CA ALA A 411 -6.08 20.12 -0.88
C ALA A 411 -7.50 20.68 -1.14
N LYS A 412 -7.81 21.01 -2.41
CA LYS A 412 -9.14 21.47 -2.86
C LYS A 412 -10.12 20.33 -3.12
N TRP A 413 -9.62 19.10 -3.18
CA TRP A 413 -10.44 17.91 -3.26
C TRP A 413 -10.98 17.62 -1.88
N SER A 414 -12.27 17.93 -1.66
CA SER A 414 -13.00 17.43 -0.50
C SER A 414 -13.09 15.92 -0.60
N LEU A 415 -12.06 15.22 -0.12
CA LEU A 415 -12.00 13.77 -0.03
C LEU A 415 -12.97 13.23 1.05
N ASP A 416 -13.67 14.11 1.75
CA ASP A 416 -14.64 13.80 2.80
C ASP A 416 -16.03 13.49 2.25
N GLY A 417 -16.10 12.54 1.30
CA GLY A 417 -17.36 12.09 0.71
C GLY A 417 -18.27 11.31 1.68
N TYR A 418 -17.87 11.10 2.93
CA TYR A 418 -18.69 10.38 3.92
C TYR A 418 -19.93 11.18 4.33
N ASN A 419 -19.78 12.49 4.56
CA ASN A 419 -20.91 13.36 4.90
C ASN A 419 -21.90 13.54 3.75
N GLU A 420 -21.41 13.56 2.51
CA GLU A 420 -22.27 13.61 1.33
C GLU A 420 -23.16 12.36 1.26
N ILE A 421 -22.63 11.19 1.64
CA ILE A 421 -23.43 9.97 1.75
C ILE A 421 -24.50 10.09 2.84
N CYS A 422 -24.13 10.62 4.01
CA CYS A 422 -25.07 10.80 5.14
C CYS A 422 -26.20 11.80 4.83
N ARG A 423 -25.96 12.80 3.98
CA ARG A 423 -26.96 13.82 3.61
C ARG A 423 -28.00 13.31 2.60
N GLY A 424 -27.71 12.21 1.90
CA GLY A 424 -28.59 11.67 0.86
C GLY A 424 -28.54 12.47 -0.46
N PRO A 425 -29.39 12.12 -1.44
CA PRO A 425 -29.26 12.60 -2.80
C PRO A 425 -29.67 14.06 -2.84
N ASP A 426 -28.88 14.90 -3.51
CA ASP A 426 -29.37 16.22 -3.90
C ASP A 426 -30.56 16.05 -4.85
N ALA A 427 -31.73 16.53 -4.45
CA ALA A 427 -32.96 16.44 -5.22
C ALA A 427 -32.88 17.22 -6.55
N GLY A 428 -31.98 18.21 -6.64
CA GLY A 428 -31.76 19.00 -7.85
C GLY A 428 -30.63 18.49 -8.75
N GLY A 429 -29.86 17.48 -8.31
CA GLY A 429 -28.72 16.92 -9.04
C GLY A 429 -27.50 17.83 -9.22
N LEU A 430 -27.54 19.06 -8.72
CA LEU A 430 -26.46 20.04 -8.84
C LEU A 430 -25.18 19.55 -8.16
N ALA A 431 -25.28 18.85 -7.02
CA ALA A 431 -24.12 18.26 -6.36
C ALA A 431 -23.44 17.18 -7.23
N PHE A 432 -24.21 16.41 -8.00
CA PHE A 432 -23.68 15.38 -8.88
C PHE A 432 -23.02 15.99 -10.13
N GLU A 433 -23.63 17.03 -10.69
CA GLU A 433 -23.04 17.79 -11.80
C GLU A 433 -21.72 18.46 -11.40
N ASP A 434 -21.69 19.12 -10.24
CA ASP A 434 -20.48 19.74 -9.69
C ASP A 434 -19.40 18.69 -9.38
N PHE A 435 -19.76 17.53 -8.82
CA PHE A 435 -18.83 16.42 -8.65
C PHE A 435 -18.21 15.99 -9.98
N CYS A 436 -19.02 15.79 -11.03
CA CYS A 436 -18.53 15.36 -12.34
C CYS A 436 -17.61 16.41 -12.99
N ALA A 437 -17.98 17.70 -12.92
CA ALA A 437 -17.18 18.81 -13.40
C ALA A 437 -15.83 18.89 -12.67
N ARG A 438 -15.84 18.80 -11.33
CA ARG A 438 -14.62 18.69 -10.53
C ARG A 438 -13.83 17.45 -10.94
N PHE A 439 -14.45 16.28 -11.10
CA PHE A 439 -13.73 15.04 -11.41
C PHE A 439 -12.99 15.13 -12.75
N ARG A 440 -13.56 15.88 -13.70
CA ARG A 440 -12.87 16.19 -14.94
C ARG A 440 -11.62 17.08 -14.76
N VAL A 441 -11.64 18.00 -13.79
CA VAL A 441 -10.46 18.75 -13.36
C VAL A 441 -9.38 17.80 -12.81
N LEU A 442 -9.72 16.88 -11.91
CA LEU A 442 -8.75 15.89 -11.37
C LEU A 442 -8.06 15.11 -12.49
N LYS A 443 -8.85 14.63 -13.45
CA LYS A 443 -8.31 13.89 -14.60
C LYS A 443 -7.26 14.74 -15.33
N SER A 444 -7.51 16.03 -15.58
CA SER A 444 -6.54 16.89 -16.27
C SER A 444 -5.17 17.00 -15.58
N LEU A 445 -5.14 16.86 -14.24
CA LEU A 445 -3.91 16.98 -13.44
C LEU A 445 -2.99 15.76 -13.56
N CYS A 446 -3.48 14.64 -14.10
CA CYS A 446 -2.74 13.38 -14.18
C CYS A 446 -1.78 13.31 -15.36
N TRP A 447 -1.89 14.25 -16.29
CA TRP A 447 -0.97 14.41 -17.41
C TRP A 447 -0.23 15.74 -17.27
N PRO A 448 1.03 15.83 -17.74
CA PRO A 448 1.73 17.11 -17.79
C PRO A 448 0.92 18.16 -18.58
N PRO A 449 1.06 19.45 -18.24
CA PRO A 449 0.53 20.49 -19.09
C PRO A 449 1.18 20.40 -20.47
N ASP A 450 0.41 20.70 -21.51
CA ASP A 450 0.79 20.71 -22.92
C ASP A 450 1.11 19.33 -23.52
N ALA A 451 0.93 18.25 -22.76
CA ALA A 451 1.08 16.91 -23.27
C ALA A 451 -0.03 16.56 -24.27
N THR A 452 0.33 15.90 -25.38
CA THR A 452 -0.64 15.26 -26.27
C THR A 452 -1.26 14.05 -25.59
N VAL A 453 -2.59 14.06 -25.43
CA VAL A 453 -3.35 12.96 -24.83
C VAL A 453 -4.49 12.54 -25.76
N ARG A 454 -4.77 11.24 -25.85
CA ARG A 454 -5.94 10.76 -26.60
C ARG A 454 -7.21 11.03 -25.80
N LEU A 455 -8.27 11.49 -26.45
CA LEU A 455 -9.54 11.72 -25.77
C LEU A 455 -10.09 10.45 -25.10
N SER A 456 -9.82 9.28 -25.69
CA SER A 456 -10.14 7.97 -25.10
C SER A 456 -9.39 7.68 -23.79
N ASP A 457 -8.17 8.20 -23.62
CA ASP A 457 -7.39 8.01 -22.40
C ASP A 457 -7.91 8.93 -21.27
N LEU A 458 -8.39 10.14 -21.59
CA LEU A 458 -9.07 11.04 -20.64
C LEU A 458 -10.37 10.40 -20.08
N HIS A 459 -11.12 9.71 -20.95
CA HIS A 459 -12.37 9.05 -20.60
C HIS A 459 -12.25 7.54 -20.41
N HIS A 460 -11.05 7.04 -20.11
CA HIS A 460 -10.86 5.61 -19.86
C HIS A 460 -11.81 5.12 -18.75
N GLY A 461 -12.38 3.93 -18.94
CA GLY A 461 -13.39 3.33 -18.06
C GLY A 461 -14.83 3.65 -18.47
N ALA A 462 -15.06 4.59 -19.39
CA ALA A 462 -16.36 4.80 -20.02
C ALA A 462 -16.59 3.81 -21.18
N ILE A 463 -17.85 3.56 -21.51
CA ILE A 463 -18.22 2.93 -22.78
C ILE A 463 -18.13 4.02 -23.85
N LEU A 464 -17.17 3.89 -24.77
CA LEU A 464 -16.86 4.91 -25.77
C LEU A 464 -17.16 4.43 -27.18
N GLN A 465 -17.71 5.28 -28.05
CA GLN A 465 -17.88 4.92 -29.46
C GLN A 465 -16.52 4.56 -30.12
N PRO A 466 -16.36 3.36 -30.70
CA PRO A 466 -15.04 2.78 -30.98
C PRO A 466 -14.34 3.34 -32.23
N LYS A 467 -15.08 3.88 -33.19
CA LYS A 467 -14.55 4.33 -34.49
C LYS A 467 -14.15 5.82 -34.47
N ALA A 468 -14.96 6.66 -33.85
CA ALA A 468 -14.84 8.11 -33.86
C ALA A 468 -13.71 8.63 -32.97
N LEU A 469 -13.48 7.97 -31.83
CA LEU A 469 -12.59 8.49 -30.78
C LEU A 469 -11.14 8.02 -30.90
N ARG A 470 -10.87 6.97 -31.70
CA ARG A 470 -9.59 6.26 -31.72
C ARG A 470 -8.38 7.15 -32.05
N ASN A 471 -8.59 8.18 -32.86
CA ASN A 471 -7.52 9.05 -33.37
C ASN A 471 -7.59 10.50 -32.85
N VAL A 472 -8.55 10.82 -31.96
CA VAL A 472 -8.70 12.19 -31.45
C VAL A 472 -7.67 12.43 -30.37
N LYS A 473 -6.77 13.40 -30.63
CA LYS A 473 -5.72 13.83 -29.72
C LYS A 473 -5.91 15.30 -29.39
N VAL A 474 -5.77 15.61 -28.10
CA VAL A 474 -5.91 16.96 -27.57
C VAL A 474 -4.67 17.35 -26.77
N VAL A 475 -4.43 18.66 -26.66
CA VAL A 475 -3.41 19.22 -25.78
C VAL A 475 -3.99 19.28 -24.36
N ASN A 476 -3.37 18.56 -23.42
CA ASN A 476 -3.79 18.58 -22.03
C ASN A 476 -3.47 19.93 -21.39
N ARG A 477 -4.46 20.56 -20.78
CA ARG A 477 -4.28 21.74 -19.91
C ARG A 477 -4.76 21.38 -18.52
N HIS A 478 -4.07 21.85 -17.49
CA HIS A 478 -4.54 21.71 -16.11
C HIS A 478 -5.75 22.62 -15.91
N LEU A 479 -6.90 22.01 -15.69
CA LEU A 479 -8.17 22.72 -15.68
C LEU A 479 -8.47 23.34 -14.31
N LYS A 480 -9.34 24.33 -14.30
CA LYS A 480 -9.94 24.94 -13.10
C LYS A 480 -11.45 24.83 -13.18
N ASN A 481 -12.11 24.64 -12.04
CA ASN A 481 -13.56 24.67 -11.98
C ASN A 481 -14.07 26.11 -12.03
N ALA A 482 -15.10 26.38 -12.83
CA ALA A 482 -15.76 27.66 -12.94
C ALA A 482 -17.28 27.48 -12.98
N GLN A 483 -18.04 28.41 -12.41
CA GLN A 483 -19.49 28.39 -12.43
C GLN A 483 -20.05 29.47 -13.34
N ALA A 484 -20.83 29.07 -14.33
CA ALA A 484 -21.48 29.98 -15.27
C ALA A 484 -22.55 30.82 -14.56
N LYS A 485 -22.52 32.14 -14.74
CA LYS A 485 -23.56 33.04 -14.19
C LYS A 485 -24.86 33.02 -14.98
N GLN A 486 -24.79 32.61 -16.25
CA GLN A 486 -25.90 32.60 -17.20
C GLN A 486 -25.86 31.29 -17.97
N ARG A 487 -26.98 30.91 -18.57
CA ARG A 487 -27.05 29.72 -19.44
C ARG A 487 -26.14 29.92 -20.64
N MET A 488 -25.18 29.03 -20.82
CA MET A 488 -24.19 29.09 -21.90
C MET A 488 -24.49 28.04 -22.95
N ALA A 489 -24.17 28.37 -24.21
CA ALA A 489 -24.09 27.36 -25.26
C ALA A 489 -22.83 26.52 -25.05
N THR A 490 -22.92 25.22 -25.32
CA THR A 490 -21.82 24.28 -25.10
C THR A 490 -21.23 23.73 -26.40
N ASN A 491 -21.95 23.79 -27.53
CA ASN A 491 -21.35 23.44 -28.81
C ASN A 491 -20.20 24.41 -29.18
N CYS A 492 -19.13 23.90 -29.77
CA CYS A 492 -17.87 24.62 -29.99
C CYS A 492 -18.06 25.92 -30.79
N ARG A 493 -18.85 25.89 -31.87
CA ARG A 493 -19.07 27.06 -32.73
C ARG A 493 -19.81 28.17 -31.98
N ASP A 494 -20.94 27.87 -31.33
CA ASP A 494 -21.70 28.88 -30.61
C ASP A 494 -20.95 29.31 -29.33
N PHE A 495 -20.18 28.42 -28.71
CA PHE A 495 -19.34 28.76 -27.56
C PHE A 495 -18.23 29.74 -27.94
N LEU A 496 -17.57 29.60 -29.08
CA LEU A 496 -16.47 30.48 -29.49
C LEU A 496 -16.93 31.78 -30.17
N PHE A 497 -17.97 31.70 -30.99
CA PHE A 497 -18.36 32.81 -31.88
C PHE A 497 -19.72 33.41 -31.53
N GLY A 498 -20.51 32.76 -30.68
CA GLY A 498 -21.90 33.13 -30.40
C GLY A 498 -22.85 32.78 -31.54
N LYS A 499 -24.16 32.72 -31.25
CA LYS A 499 -25.18 32.51 -32.29
C LYS A 499 -25.28 33.75 -33.19
N PRO A 500 -25.26 33.59 -34.53
CA PRO A 500 -25.49 34.70 -35.45
C PRO A 500 -26.88 35.29 -35.21
N ARG A 501 -26.96 36.61 -35.00
CA ARG A 501 -28.24 37.35 -34.96
C ARG A 501 -28.46 38.02 -36.32
N ARG A 502 -29.73 38.10 -36.74
CA ARG A 502 -30.18 38.68 -38.01
C ARG A 502 -29.30 39.86 -38.43
N GLU A 503 -28.62 39.67 -39.57
CA GLU A 503 -27.85 40.69 -40.31
C GLU A 503 -26.62 41.31 -39.60
N GLN A 504 -26.08 40.66 -38.56
CA GLN A 504 -24.77 41.05 -37.99
C GLN A 504 -23.81 39.85 -37.89
N PRO A 505 -22.52 40.03 -38.24
CA PRO A 505 -21.53 38.97 -38.06
C PRO A 505 -21.42 38.57 -36.58
N ALA A 506 -21.18 37.28 -36.34
CA ALA A 506 -21.05 36.73 -35.00
C ALA A 506 -19.89 37.43 -34.26
N GLN A 507 -20.20 38.14 -33.17
CA GLN A 507 -19.19 38.80 -32.33
C GLN A 507 -18.84 37.93 -31.13
N LYS A 508 -17.54 37.82 -30.81
CA LYS A 508 -17.05 37.22 -29.55
C LYS A 508 -17.78 37.88 -28.38
N ARG A 509 -18.54 37.10 -27.63
CA ARG A 509 -19.22 37.55 -26.41
C ARG A 509 -18.36 37.15 -25.22
N ARG A 510 -18.12 38.06 -24.29
CA ARG A 510 -17.47 37.69 -23.01
C ARG A 510 -18.31 36.63 -22.32
N VAL A 511 -17.74 35.44 -22.11
CA VAL A 511 -18.41 34.33 -21.43
C VAL A 511 -17.91 34.34 -20.00
N GLN A 512 -18.69 34.97 -19.12
CA GLN A 512 -18.26 35.19 -17.75
C GLN A 512 -18.65 34.05 -16.82
N ALA A 513 -17.67 33.54 -16.08
CA ALA A 513 -17.86 32.56 -15.02
C ALA A 513 -17.18 33.03 -13.73
N THR A 514 -17.52 32.37 -12.62
CA THR A 514 -16.98 32.66 -11.30
C THR A 514 -16.16 31.47 -10.83
N LEU A 515 -14.95 31.70 -10.33
CA LEU A 515 -14.14 30.67 -9.68
C LEU A 515 -14.60 30.46 -8.23
N ALA A 516 -14.10 29.40 -7.59
CA ALA A 516 -14.42 29.07 -6.20
C ALA A 516 -14.05 30.19 -5.19
N ASP A 517 -13.05 31.02 -5.50
CA ASP A 517 -12.64 32.16 -4.68
C ASP A 517 -13.47 33.44 -4.94
N GLY A 518 -14.51 33.34 -5.78
CA GLY A 518 -15.37 34.46 -6.17
C GLY A 518 -14.81 35.32 -7.32
N LYS A 519 -13.60 35.04 -7.82
CA LYS A 519 -13.01 35.79 -8.92
C LYS A 519 -13.76 35.54 -10.22
N MET A 520 -14.07 36.63 -10.93
CA MET A 520 -14.64 36.57 -12.27
C MET A 520 -13.57 36.26 -13.32
N VAL A 521 -13.89 35.36 -14.24
CA VAL A 521 -13.06 35.00 -15.38
C VAL A 521 -13.85 35.07 -16.68
N ASP A 522 -13.16 35.35 -17.78
CA ASP A 522 -13.69 35.23 -19.14
C ASP A 522 -13.22 33.91 -19.74
N LEU A 523 -14.16 32.99 -19.97
CA LEU A 523 -13.87 31.66 -20.50
C LEU A 523 -13.41 31.68 -21.97
N GLN A 524 -13.52 32.83 -22.65
CA GLN A 524 -13.03 33.03 -24.02
C GLN A 524 -11.73 33.83 -24.10
N ASP A 525 -11.06 34.11 -22.97
CA ASP A 525 -9.73 34.73 -23.01
C ASP A 525 -8.77 33.82 -23.79
N THR A 526 -8.25 34.30 -24.91
CA THR A 526 -7.41 33.51 -25.82
C THR A 526 -6.16 32.94 -25.17
N ASN A 527 -5.71 33.52 -24.05
CA ASN A 527 -4.56 33.01 -23.30
C ASN A 527 -4.91 31.84 -22.38
N ASP A 528 -6.19 31.63 -22.04
CA ASP A 528 -6.62 30.70 -20.98
C ASP A 528 -7.93 29.94 -21.27
N GLN A 529 -8.51 30.09 -22.47
CA GLN A 529 -9.83 29.53 -22.85
C GLN A 529 -9.93 28.01 -22.77
N CYS A 530 -8.80 27.29 -22.76
CA CYS A 530 -8.75 25.82 -22.63
C CYS A 530 -8.41 25.34 -21.21
N SER A 531 -8.42 26.23 -20.22
CA SER A 531 -8.00 25.94 -18.85
C SER A 531 -9.16 25.81 -17.87
N TYR A 532 -10.40 25.74 -18.35
CA TYR A 532 -11.60 25.74 -17.50
C TYR A 532 -12.53 24.57 -17.83
N VAL A 533 -12.99 23.88 -16.79
CA VAL A 533 -14.28 23.18 -16.81
C VAL A 533 -15.31 24.16 -16.26
N PHE A 534 -16.38 24.42 -16.99
CA PHE A 534 -17.46 25.24 -16.47
C PHE A 534 -18.73 24.42 -16.22
N LEU A 535 -19.29 24.58 -15.01
CA LEU A 535 -20.62 24.13 -14.68
C LEU A 535 -21.63 25.15 -15.22
N ASN A 536 -22.62 24.68 -15.98
CA ASN A 536 -23.63 25.52 -16.60
C ASN A 536 -24.63 26.04 -15.55
N ALA A 537 -25.37 27.10 -15.90
CA ALA A 537 -26.40 27.63 -15.00
C ALA A 537 -27.63 26.72 -14.99
N GLY A 538 -28.28 26.58 -13.83
CA GLY A 538 -29.48 25.76 -13.67
C GLY A 538 -30.56 25.99 -14.73
N GLY A 539 -31.10 24.89 -15.26
CA GLY A 539 -32.08 24.89 -16.34
C GLY A 539 -31.51 25.30 -17.71
N ALA A 540 -30.20 25.18 -17.91
CA ALA A 540 -29.61 25.26 -19.24
C ALA A 540 -30.20 24.17 -20.16
N PRO A 541 -30.43 24.48 -21.45
CA PRO A 541 -31.07 23.55 -22.38
C PRO A 541 -30.13 22.46 -22.91
N ALA A 542 -28.84 22.53 -22.60
CA ALA A 542 -27.79 21.71 -23.18
C ALA A 542 -26.60 21.62 -22.22
N ALA A 543 -26.16 20.39 -21.96
CA ALA A 543 -25.02 19.98 -21.13
C ALA A 543 -24.85 20.70 -19.78
N ASP A 544 -24.69 19.90 -18.73
CA ASP A 544 -24.60 20.39 -17.35
C ASP A 544 -23.20 20.97 -17.08
N PHE A 545 -22.15 20.44 -17.73
CA PHE A 545 -20.83 21.04 -17.74
C PHE A 545 -20.15 20.91 -19.11
N ALA A 546 -19.16 21.77 -19.39
CA ALA A 546 -18.38 21.67 -20.62
C ALA A 546 -16.94 22.18 -20.50
N VAL A 547 -16.10 21.74 -21.44
CA VAL A 547 -14.66 22.07 -21.54
C VAL A 547 -14.29 22.31 -22.99
N LEU A 548 -13.66 23.45 -23.28
CA LEU A 548 -13.07 23.69 -24.59
C LEU A 548 -11.68 23.04 -24.66
N LEU A 549 -11.48 22.11 -25.60
CA LEU A 549 -10.22 21.40 -25.80
C LEU A 549 -9.54 21.83 -27.09
N GLN A 550 -8.22 22.02 -27.02
CA GLN A 550 -7.38 22.29 -28.19
C GLN A 550 -6.97 20.96 -28.85
N LEU A 551 -7.19 20.83 -30.15
CA LEU A 551 -6.74 19.67 -30.93
C LEU A 551 -5.22 19.70 -31.10
N ASP A 552 -4.58 18.54 -30.99
CA ASP A 552 -3.14 18.41 -31.22
C ASP A 552 -2.80 18.48 -32.71
N GLY A 553 -1.72 19.18 -33.06
CA GLY A 553 -1.23 19.31 -34.44
C GLY A 553 -2.12 20.11 -35.40
N GLN A 554 -3.22 20.72 -34.93
CA GLN A 554 -4.16 21.51 -35.75
C GLN A 554 -4.52 22.83 -35.06
N GLN A 555 -4.79 23.88 -35.83
CA GLN A 555 -5.47 25.09 -35.33
C GLN A 555 -6.97 24.81 -35.24
N GLY A 556 -7.38 23.99 -34.26
CA GLY A 556 -8.78 23.59 -34.09
C GLY A 556 -9.14 23.34 -32.63
N PHE A 557 -10.42 23.47 -32.33
CA PHE A 557 -11.00 23.21 -31.02
C PHE A 557 -12.18 22.26 -31.14
N LEU A 558 -12.44 21.52 -30.08
CA LEU A 558 -13.71 20.82 -29.87
C LEU A 558 -14.18 21.11 -28.45
N THR A 559 -15.49 21.01 -28.22
CA THR A 559 -16.02 21.01 -26.85
C THR A 559 -16.27 19.57 -26.38
N GLU A 560 -15.81 19.29 -25.18
CA GLU A 560 -16.25 18.15 -24.38
C GLU A 560 -17.46 18.61 -23.55
N CYS A 561 -18.62 18.00 -23.80
CA CYS A 561 -19.90 18.32 -23.17
C CYS A 561 -20.33 17.17 -22.25
N GLY A 562 -20.49 17.45 -20.96
CA GLY A 562 -20.94 16.50 -19.96
C GLY A 562 -22.43 16.67 -19.63
N GLN A 563 -23.17 15.57 -19.66
CA GLN A 563 -24.57 15.53 -19.26
C GLN A 563 -24.78 14.45 -18.20
N CYS A 564 -25.16 14.88 -17.01
CA CYS A 564 -25.44 14.08 -15.85
C CYS A 564 -26.92 13.66 -15.82
N LYS A 565 -27.18 12.40 -15.50
CA LYS A 565 -28.52 11.81 -15.38
C LYS A 565 -28.62 11.02 -14.08
N GLN A 566 -29.44 11.51 -13.15
CA GLN A 566 -29.58 10.93 -11.81
C GLN A 566 -30.87 10.11 -11.67
N GLY A 567 -30.79 9.05 -10.86
CA GLY A 567 -31.88 8.14 -10.54
C GLY A 567 -32.50 7.49 -11.78
N THR A 568 -33.84 7.43 -11.79
CA THR A 568 -34.64 6.76 -12.82
C THR A 568 -34.76 7.57 -14.12
N ALA A 569 -33.95 8.61 -14.31
CA ALA A 569 -33.91 9.38 -15.54
C ALA A 569 -33.80 8.44 -16.76
N LYS A 570 -34.68 8.69 -17.74
CA LYS A 570 -34.73 7.91 -18.98
C LYS A 570 -33.48 8.21 -19.80
N VAL A 571 -32.70 7.17 -20.08
CA VAL A 571 -31.52 7.25 -20.94
C VAL A 571 -31.61 6.08 -21.91
N ASP A 572 -32.04 6.38 -23.13
CA ASP A 572 -32.08 5.48 -24.29
C ASP A 572 -31.37 6.15 -25.48
N LEU A 573 -31.23 5.42 -26.59
CA LEU A 573 -30.51 5.94 -27.76
C LEU A 573 -31.11 7.23 -28.31
N GLN A 574 -32.44 7.35 -28.32
CA GLN A 574 -33.11 8.57 -28.77
C GLN A 574 -32.78 9.75 -27.85
N ASN A 575 -32.85 9.55 -26.53
CA ASN A 575 -32.49 10.59 -25.58
C ASN A 575 -31.02 11.03 -25.75
N ILE A 576 -30.10 10.09 -25.96
CA ILE A 576 -28.67 10.42 -26.20
C ILE A 576 -28.51 11.25 -27.48
N GLN A 577 -29.21 10.90 -28.57
CA GLN A 577 -29.20 11.68 -29.80
C GLN A 577 -29.76 13.09 -29.60
N ASP A 578 -30.85 13.21 -28.84
CA ASP A 578 -31.47 14.50 -28.53
C ASP A 578 -30.52 15.37 -27.69
N GLU A 579 -29.85 14.82 -26.67
CA GLU A 579 -28.87 15.59 -25.89
C GLU A 579 -27.65 15.98 -26.72
N ARG A 580 -27.21 15.11 -27.63
CA ARG A 580 -26.13 15.45 -28.58
C ARG A 580 -26.52 16.61 -29.48
N ALA A 581 -27.71 16.55 -30.09
CA ALA A 581 -28.18 17.58 -31.01
C ALA A 581 -28.30 18.97 -30.36
N LYS A 582 -28.58 19.02 -29.06
CA LYS A 582 -28.64 20.27 -28.28
C LYS A 582 -27.26 20.77 -27.85
N SER A 583 -26.35 19.86 -27.52
CA SER A 583 -25.13 20.18 -26.76
C SER A 583 -23.86 20.24 -27.58
N CYS A 584 -23.83 19.64 -28.76
CA CYS A 584 -22.61 19.36 -29.50
C CYS A 584 -22.73 19.73 -30.99
N ASP A 585 -21.65 20.26 -31.56
CA ASP A 585 -21.41 20.21 -33.00
C ASP A 585 -21.01 18.79 -33.44
N GLU A 586 -20.88 18.56 -34.76
CA GLU A 586 -20.57 17.24 -35.35
C GLU A 586 -19.34 16.57 -34.73
N ASN A 587 -18.29 17.36 -34.47
CA ASN A 587 -16.99 16.91 -33.95
C ASN A 587 -16.83 17.07 -32.43
N ASP A 588 -17.83 17.64 -31.75
CA ASP A 588 -17.81 17.77 -30.29
C ASP A 588 -18.05 16.41 -29.63
N PHE A 589 -17.48 16.25 -28.44
CA PHE A 589 -17.62 15.03 -27.66
C PHE A 589 -18.73 15.16 -26.63
N LEU A 590 -19.67 14.22 -26.61
CA LEU A 590 -20.71 14.12 -25.58
C LEU A 590 -20.37 13.00 -24.61
N LEU A 591 -20.35 13.29 -23.31
CA LEU A 591 -20.27 12.30 -22.25
C LEU A 591 -21.57 12.30 -21.44
N ILE A 592 -22.25 11.16 -21.43
CA ILE A 592 -23.43 10.92 -20.58
C ILE A 592 -22.97 10.21 -19.31
N ILE A 593 -23.30 10.72 -18.13
CA ILE A 593 -22.96 10.09 -16.84
C ILE A 593 -24.25 9.78 -16.09
N CYS A 594 -24.49 8.48 -15.85
CA CYS A 594 -25.70 7.96 -15.24
C CYS A 594 -25.41 7.34 -13.86
N THR A 595 -26.32 7.54 -12.90
CA THR A 595 -26.27 6.83 -11.61
C THR A 595 -26.84 5.42 -11.64
N ASP A 596 -27.72 5.13 -12.61
CA ASP A 596 -28.34 3.81 -12.81
C ASP A 596 -27.78 3.11 -14.05
N GLY A 597 -27.71 1.78 -14.02
CA GLY A 597 -27.35 0.96 -15.18
C GLY A 597 -28.38 1.05 -16.31
N LYS A 598 -27.91 1.06 -17.56
CA LYS A 598 -28.70 1.18 -18.79
C LYS A 598 -28.21 0.13 -19.81
N GLN A 599 -29.14 -0.51 -20.50
CA GLN A 599 -28.81 -1.50 -21.53
C GLN A 599 -28.46 -0.78 -22.83
N ILE A 600 -27.20 -0.34 -22.97
CA ILE A 600 -26.71 0.38 -24.15
C ILE A 600 -25.38 -0.23 -24.59
N ASP A 601 -25.37 -0.78 -25.80
CA ASP A 601 -24.18 -1.35 -26.39
C ASP A 601 -23.25 -0.28 -26.98
N GLN A 602 -21.94 -0.56 -26.92
CA GLN A 602 -20.90 0.34 -27.41
C GLN A 602 -21.04 0.66 -28.91
N SER A 603 -21.56 -0.27 -29.71
CA SER A 603 -21.77 -0.12 -31.16
C SER A 603 -22.88 0.87 -31.51
N ASP A 604 -23.82 1.08 -30.59
CA ASP A 604 -25.05 1.82 -30.84
C ASP A 604 -24.92 3.29 -30.46
N LEU A 605 -23.84 3.63 -29.74
CA LEU A 605 -23.53 5.00 -29.36
C LEU A 605 -23.33 5.88 -30.61
N PRO A 606 -23.91 7.10 -30.61
CA PRO A 606 -23.67 8.06 -31.68
C PRO A 606 -22.19 8.44 -31.83
N HIS A 607 -21.84 9.01 -32.99
CA HIS A 607 -20.51 9.56 -33.25
C HIS A 607 -20.04 10.46 -32.09
N MET A 608 -18.75 10.37 -31.72
CA MET A 608 -18.14 11.19 -30.66
C MET A 608 -18.95 11.22 -29.36
N THR A 609 -19.45 10.06 -28.93
CA THR A 609 -20.24 9.93 -27.69
C THR A 609 -19.67 8.84 -26.80
N GLY A 610 -19.74 9.08 -25.49
CA GLY A 610 -19.41 8.12 -24.45
C GLY A 610 -20.47 8.09 -23.36
N ILE A 611 -20.57 6.98 -22.66
CA ILE A 611 -21.46 6.82 -21.51
C ILE A 611 -20.73 6.16 -20.33
N VAL A 612 -20.99 6.68 -19.13
CA VAL A 612 -20.54 6.11 -17.86
C VAL A 612 -21.79 5.76 -17.06
N GLN A 613 -21.96 4.48 -16.77
CA GLN A 613 -23.09 3.96 -16.00
C GLN A 613 -22.59 3.19 -14.80
N GLN A 614 -23.49 2.79 -13.90
CA GLN A 614 -23.17 2.15 -12.63
C GLN A 614 -22.05 1.07 -12.74
N GLU A 615 -22.10 0.21 -13.75
CA GLU A 615 -21.12 -0.87 -13.96
C GLU A 615 -19.70 -0.34 -14.31
N GLN A 616 -19.61 0.83 -14.93
CA GLN A 616 -18.36 1.49 -15.31
C GLN A 616 -17.77 2.34 -14.19
N TRP A 617 -18.50 2.61 -13.10
CA TRP A 617 -18.07 3.59 -12.11
C TRP A 617 -16.75 3.22 -11.44
N GLN A 618 -16.57 1.96 -11.09
CA GLN A 618 -15.29 1.49 -10.53
C GLN A 618 -14.13 1.69 -11.50
N GLN A 619 -14.39 1.60 -12.81
CA GLN A 619 -13.39 1.81 -13.84
C GLN A 619 -13.12 3.29 -14.10
N TYR A 620 -14.17 4.12 -14.09
CA TYR A 620 -14.12 5.54 -14.47
C TYR A 620 -13.78 6.49 -13.31
N PHE A 621 -14.39 6.29 -12.13
CA PHE A 621 -14.26 7.14 -10.94
C PHE A 621 -13.27 6.60 -9.90
N GLY A 622 -12.80 5.36 -10.06
CA GLY A 622 -11.83 4.74 -9.17
C GLY A 622 -12.30 4.75 -7.71
N PRO A 623 -11.53 5.34 -6.76
CA PRO A 623 -11.89 5.34 -5.34
C PRO A 623 -13.17 6.12 -5.01
N TYR A 624 -13.64 7.00 -5.90
CA TYR A 624 -14.87 7.74 -5.68
C TYR A 624 -16.13 6.96 -6.07
N ALA A 625 -16.01 5.78 -6.70
CA ALA A 625 -17.16 5.03 -7.18
C ALA A 625 -18.19 4.71 -6.07
N GLY A 626 -17.74 4.33 -4.87
CA GLY A 626 -18.64 4.10 -3.73
C GLY A 626 -19.28 5.39 -3.19
N ARG A 627 -18.52 6.49 -3.20
CA ARG A 627 -18.90 7.80 -2.63
C ARG A 627 -19.91 8.54 -3.48
N ALA A 628 -19.63 8.60 -4.78
CA ALA A 628 -20.53 9.17 -5.76
C ALA A 628 -21.83 8.35 -5.87
N PHE A 629 -21.90 7.12 -5.35
CA PHE A 629 -23.00 6.18 -5.61
C PHE A 629 -23.93 6.10 -4.41
N GLN A 630 -23.36 5.88 -3.22
CA GLN A 630 -24.14 5.73 -1.98
C GLN A 630 -24.85 7.03 -1.60
N ALA A 631 -24.25 8.20 -1.87
CA ALA A 631 -24.91 9.49 -1.64
C ALA A 631 -26.19 9.67 -2.44
N PHE A 632 -26.36 8.99 -3.58
CA PHE A 632 -27.48 9.23 -4.47
C PHE A 632 -28.44 8.04 -4.63
N ARG A 633 -28.21 6.94 -3.90
CA ARG A 633 -29.05 5.73 -3.90
C ARG A 633 -30.21 5.76 -2.88
N SER A 634 -30.27 6.78 -2.02
CA SER A 634 -31.23 6.86 -0.90
C SER A 634 -32.70 7.03 -1.31
N SER A 635 -33.03 6.91 -2.60
CA SER A 635 -34.40 6.90 -3.11
C SER A 635 -34.97 5.50 -3.44
N GLN A 636 -34.29 4.40 -3.10
CA GLN A 636 -34.80 3.04 -3.37
C GLN A 636 -35.14 2.18 -2.14
N ARG A 637 -35.19 2.79 -0.94
CA ARG A 637 -35.79 2.15 0.24
C ARG A 637 -36.83 3.07 0.88
N GLN A 638 -37.96 3.23 0.20
CA GLN A 638 -39.25 3.52 0.85
C GLN A 638 -40.23 2.45 0.42
#